data_AF-A0A9E7H4X2-F1
#
_entry.id   AF-A0A9E7H4X2-F1
#
_cell.length_a   1.000
_cell.length_b   1.000
_cell.length_c   1.000
_cell.angle_alpha   90.00
_cell.angle_beta   90.00
_cell.angle_gamma   90.00
#
_symmetry.space_group_name_H-M   'P 1'
#
loop_
_entity.id
_entity.type
_entity.pdbx_description
1 polymer ?
#
loop_
_entity_poly.entity_id
_entity_poly.type
_entity_poly.pdbx_seq_one_letter_code
_entity_poly.pdbx_strand_id
1 'polypeptide(L)'
;MASPQCCANAPTLNPACGDGIVVDDLGGVRAYTAGSPNSKLAVLLVSDVYGDVLCSSLKLPKIADKIATCGFFVVVPDLLYDDPYSADNPERPISIWIRSHSPDKGCQDAKPVIAALKNKGISAIGAVGFCWGGKVVLELTKSGEIEAAVLCHPSFIKVDDMKGVKCPISILGAENDHISSPELLKQCEQALSLTSEGSHIIKIFPGVAHGWTVRYKTDDAAAVKRAEEAHEHMLNWITQHVKKEPTSLNGEQSEEGDRRFMLDIARLLVHSGSEHSVFAPHPDPSDPTPTARNGSSIEAPEKKLTLFAFRLGILEKLASGLGTLAFVWATVVLLGGFASALVTKDFVIVTVLLVTESTRIFGRSHELEWQHQAAWTTPEGAGRSSFRVVEDVDGRRTWRSRDVPLLPFAGWIFVSKHLSRGLSWLQLSSALACVVFSLIRLIEQDYGEVVGRDRRNLSPALNLFYGLALAEALIFLLEKAYWSWRISFCKLLEKVSRECDLGEVSIRRFFYDTYSKCIEGSVFDGLKMNLVTFAKELLVSELRDEQLIGVRVLHKLATIDRFSLDTLRKIGSSTRTIERLVEMLNWKNMGEEEEIRMRAAEIVSKLAEKRRNVLRVAAIPGAVEALSSLLVVDDTSDFNLLGLSILEKLASDHEDCWKIGNTRDLLPKIIDLTSASETLLRNDHAADSQIRTVMSSLQVLKKLVSTTGYIGQILRQEVSEIVFTVSNIREILQHGESHMVLQKLGIEILKSLAMDESAREQIGSTGGVIKLLLSIFFEPGFTEAENSLRDEAGEALALLTLESRKNCDRILKAKEVNRLMEALTDAVLQINASRILRNLCAYGGAECSRRLSRITAAMPTVLKVIMEAKERLLEASIGLTTEICKFLDPDEFAEFLKKAGIEEADLVVKLVQVLKEYRYPELRVPGVRRVVIEQAIWMMRSNRDSIQLFEQLEMERLLEAVAETTSELECFHIFSGGVGLSRHSKTLSSLVETALHLLAAED
;
A
#
# COMPACT_ATOMS: atom_id res chain seq x y z
N MET A 1 15.60 -33.26 10.35
CA MET A 1 16.99 -33.68 10.03
C MET A 1 17.68 -32.48 9.39
N ALA A 2 18.94 -32.20 9.71
CA ALA A 2 19.67 -31.08 9.10
C ALA A 2 19.94 -31.37 7.61
N SER A 3 19.52 -30.48 6.71
CA SER A 3 19.76 -30.59 5.25
C SER A 3 21.18 -30.17 4.90
N PRO A 4 21.81 -30.69 3.81
CA PRO A 4 23.15 -30.30 3.36
C PRO A 4 23.31 -28.78 3.15
N GLN A 5 22.23 -28.05 2.84
CA GLN A 5 22.23 -26.60 2.66
C GLN A 5 22.56 -25.81 3.94
N CYS A 6 22.37 -26.40 5.13
CA CYS A 6 22.70 -25.76 6.42
C CYS A 6 24.20 -25.45 6.49
N CYS A 7 24.99 -26.31 5.85
CA CYS A 7 26.45 -26.32 5.88
C CYS A 7 27.07 -25.75 4.58
N ALA A 8 26.27 -25.33 3.61
CA ALA A 8 26.78 -24.81 2.35
C ALA A 8 27.47 -23.43 2.52
N ASN A 9 28.50 -23.17 1.72
CA ASN A 9 29.33 -21.95 1.73
C ASN A 9 29.95 -21.64 3.11
N ALA A 10 30.77 -22.55 3.63
CA ALA A 10 31.56 -22.28 4.85
C ALA A 10 32.40 -20.99 4.69
N PRO A 11 32.51 -20.15 5.73
CA PRO A 11 33.24 -18.89 5.66
C PRO A 11 34.73 -19.10 5.35
N THR A 12 35.31 -18.22 4.53
CA THR A 12 36.74 -18.21 4.22
C THR A 12 37.52 -17.61 5.39
N LEU A 13 38.57 -18.30 5.86
CA LEU A 13 39.37 -17.83 6.99
C LEU A 13 40.16 -16.55 6.61
N ASN A 14 39.85 -15.41 7.23
CA ASN A 14 40.53 -14.12 7.01
C ASN A 14 40.88 -13.49 8.38
N PRO A 15 42.13 -13.04 8.66
CA PRO A 15 42.57 -12.61 9.99
C PRO A 15 42.07 -11.24 10.51
N ALA A 16 41.32 -10.45 9.75
CA ALA A 16 40.81 -9.13 10.21
C ALA A 16 39.57 -9.25 11.12
N CYS A 17 39.76 -9.23 12.44
CA CYS A 17 38.69 -9.24 13.45
C CYS A 17 37.97 -7.87 13.49
N GLY A 18 36.70 -7.84 13.93
CA GLY A 18 35.93 -6.59 14.09
C GLY A 18 36.55 -5.63 15.12
N ASP A 19 35.97 -4.43 15.25
CA ASP A 19 36.53 -3.32 16.06
C ASP A 19 36.20 -3.41 17.58
N GLY A 20 35.51 -4.46 18.00
CA GLY A 20 35.01 -4.69 19.38
C GLY A 20 35.97 -5.45 20.30
N ILE A 21 35.49 -5.78 21.50
CA ILE A 21 36.28 -6.39 22.59
C ILE A 21 35.72 -7.76 22.96
N VAL A 22 36.59 -8.76 23.06
CA VAL A 22 36.26 -10.08 23.61
C VAL A 22 36.33 -10.05 25.15
N VAL A 23 35.30 -10.58 25.80
CA VAL A 23 35.19 -10.71 27.25
C VAL A 23 35.18 -12.20 27.61
N ASP A 24 36.02 -12.58 28.58
CA ASP A 24 36.20 -13.98 28.98
C ASP A 24 35.01 -14.58 29.76
N ASP A 25 34.21 -13.73 30.40
CA ASP A 25 33.01 -14.16 31.12
C ASP A 25 31.91 -13.09 31.07
N LEU A 26 30.81 -13.42 30.38
CA LEU A 26 29.57 -12.65 30.39
C LEU A 26 28.39 -13.60 30.59
N GLY A 27 28.10 -13.94 31.84
CA GLY A 27 27.01 -14.85 32.19
C GLY A 27 27.42 -16.32 32.04
N GLY A 28 28.69 -16.66 32.27
CA GLY A 28 29.22 -18.02 32.21
C GLY A 28 29.74 -18.45 30.83
N VAL A 29 29.71 -17.57 29.84
CA VAL A 29 30.23 -17.80 28.49
C VAL A 29 31.12 -16.64 28.04
N ARG A 30 32.10 -16.92 27.19
CA ARG A 30 32.87 -15.86 26.52
C ARG A 30 31.98 -15.15 25.51
N ALA A 31 32.23 -13.87 25.27
CA ALA A 31 31.43 -13.09 24.33
C ALA A 31 32.25 -11.98 23.65
N TYR A 32 31.95 -11.72 22.38
CA TYR A 32 32.40 -10.51 21.69
C TYR A 32 31.40 -9.40 21.97
N THR A 33 31.90 -8.21 22.30
CA THR A 33 31.09 -7.05 22.65
C THR A 33 31.47 -5.84 21.81
N ALA A 34 30.48 -5.09 21.33
CA ALA A 34 30.69 -3.90 20.52
C ALA A 34 29.74 -2.77 20.95
N GLY A 35 30.17 -1.53 20.76
CA GLY A 35 29.40 -0.34 21.14
C GLY A 35 29.66 0.15 22.57
N SER A 36 28.98 1.23 22.96
CA SER A 36 29.23 1.89 24.25
C SER A 36 28.71 1.04 25.42
N PRO A 37 29.54 0.74 26.44
CA PRO A 37 29.08 0.02 27.64
C PRO A 37 28.07 0.81 28.48
N ASN A 38 27.93 2.11 28.21
CA ASN A 38 26.96 2.99 28.87
C ASN A 38 25.58 3.00 28.18
N SER A 39 25.42 2.32 27.04
CA SER A 39 24.10 2.24 26.39
C SER A 39 23.09 1.53 27.30
N LYS A 40 21.85 2.01 27.30
CA LYS A 40 20.74 1.37 28.02
C LYS A 40 20.02 0.31 27.18
N LEU A 41 20.38 0.18 25.90
CA LEU A 41 19.74 -0.72 24.96
C LEU A 41 20.77 -1.72 24.46
N ALA A 42 20.44 -3.01 24.47
CA ALA A 42 21.34 -4.05 24.00
C ALA A 42 20.74 -4.89 22.88
N VAL A 43 21.61 -5.49 22.07
CA VAL A 43 21.25 -6.48 21.06
C VAL A 43 22.10 -7.74 21.26
N LEU A 44 21.44 -8.87 21.44
CA LEU A 44 22.06 -10.19 21.51
C LEU A 44 22.10 -10.82 20.12
N LEU A 45 23.28 -11.09 19.56
CA LEU A 45 23.44 -11.78 18.28
C LEU A 45 23.86 -13.23 18.50
N VAL A 46 23.05 -14.18 18.03
CA VAL A 46 23.35 -15.61 18.14
C VAL A 46 23.83 -16.16 16.79
N SER A 47 25.03 -16.72 16.78
CA SER A 47 25.73 -17.19 15.57
C SER A 47 25.03 -18.37 14.89
N ASP A 48 25.50 -18.68 13.68
CA ASP A 48 25.21 -19.95 13.02
C ASP A 48 26.11 -21.08 13.56
N VAL A 49 26.00 -22.27 12.96
CA VAL A 49 26.76 -23.47 13.37
C VAL A 49 28.29 -23.33 13.20
N TYR A 50 28.76 -22.32 12.46
CA TYR A 50 30.18 -22.07 12.22
C TYR A 50 30.77 -21.04 13.19
N GLY A 51 29.97 -20.50 14.09
CA GLY A 51 30.37 -19.43 15.00
C GLY A 51 31.41 -19.85 16.02
N ASP A 52 32.66 -19.49 15.78
CA ASP A 52 33.64 -19.22 16.83
C ASP A 52 33.71 -17.69 17.01
N VAL A 53 33.44 -17.23 18.23
CA VAL A 53 33.38 -15.80 18.60
C VAL A 53 34.74 -15.12 18.47
N LEU A 54 35.85 -15.88 18.49
CA LEU A 54 37.21 -15.38 18.37
C LEU A 54 37.70 -15.27 16.92
N CYS A 55 36.99 -15.88 15.97
CA CYS A 55 37.47 -16.00 14.60
C CYS A 55 37.11 -14.78 13.75
N SER A 56 38.14 -14.07 13.32
CA SER A 56 38.15 -13.02 12.30
C SER A 56 37.51 -13.40 10.94
N SER A 57 37.22 -14.67 10.73
CA SER A 57 36.72 -15.25 9.48
C SER A 57 35.20 -15.13 9.29
N LEU A 58 34.44 -14.89 10.37
CA LEU A 58 33.00 -14.70 10.28
C LEU A 58 32.66 -13.24 9.99
N LYS A 59 31.59 -13.02 9.22
CA LYS A 59 31.03 -11.67 9.00
C LYS A 59 30.27 -11.13 10.22
N LEU A 60 30.07 -11.96 11.24
CA LEU A 60 29.23 -11.66 12.40
C LEU A 60 29.77 -10.53 13.29
N PRO A 61 31.09 -10.42 13.60
CA PRO A 61 31.65 -9.25 14.29
C PRO A 61 31.41 -7.94 13.53
N LYS A 62 31.57 -7.93 12.20
CA LYS A 62 31.28 -6.74 11.38
C LYS A 62 29.80 -6.33 11.42
N ILE A 63 28.89 -7.30 11.46
CA ILE A 63 27.46 -7.05 11.66
C ILE A 63 27.21 -6.47 13.06
N ALA A 64 27.90 -6.98 14.09
CA ALA A 64 27.82 -6.46 15.45
C ALA A 64 28.29 -5.00 15.53
N ASP A 65 29.41 -4.67 14.90
CA ASP A 65 29.95 -3.31 14.84
C ASP A 65 28.98 -2.36 14.12
N LYS A 66 28.40 -2.81 13.00
CA LYS A 66 27.37 -2.07 12.27
C LYS A 66 26.14 -1.76 13.15
N ILE A 67 25.65 -2.73 13.93
CA ILE A 67 24.53 -2.50 14.86
C ILE A 67 24.94 -1.59 16.03
N ALA A 68 26.17 -1.70 16.51
CA ALA A 68 26.70 -0.85 17.57
C ALA A 68 26.74 0.64 17.18
N THR A 69 27.01 0.96 15.92
CA THR A 69 26.93 2.35 15.41
C THR A 69 25.53 2.98 15.58
N CYS A 70 24.49 2.15 15.71
CA CYS A 70 23.13 2.61 15.93
C CYS A 70 22.79 2.84 17.41
N GLY A 71 23.77 2.86 18.30
CA GLY A 71 23.60 3.20 19.72
C GLY A 71 23.22 2.03 20.63
N PHE A 72 23.34 0.79 20.15
CA PHE A 72 23.14 -0.41 20.95
C PHE A 72 24.46 -0.91 21.54
N PHE A 73 24.39 -1.50 22.73
CA PHE A 73 25.45 -2.39 23.24
C PHE A 73 25.22 -3.79 22.68
N VAL A 74 26.09 -4.26 21.80
CA VAL A 74 25.91 -5.51 21.07
C VAL A 74 26.75 -6.60 21.69
N VAL A 75 26.16 -7.78 21.88
CA VAL A 75 26.82 -8.95 22.47
C VAL A 75 26.63 -10.17 21.58
N VAL A 76 27.74 -10.85 21.29
CA VAL A 76 27.79 -12.12 20.55
C VAL A 76 28.34 -13.19 21.49
N PRO A 77 27.50 -13.94 22.21
CA PRO A 77 27.96 -14.98 23.14
C PRO A 77 28.42 -16.24 22.39
N ASP A 78 29.46 -16.87 22.93
CA ASP A 78 29.95 -18.18 22.48
C ASP A 78 29.09 -19.28 23.10
N LEU A 79 27.94 -19.55 22.48
CA LEU A 79 27.04 -20.62 22.90
C LEU A 79 27.47 -22.01 22.40
N LEU A 80 28.58 -22.07 21.64
CA LEU A 80 29.17 -23.30 21.11
C LEU A 80 30.43 -23.72 21.87
N TYR A 81 30.91 -22.91 22.82
CA TYR A 81 32.04 -23.21 23.72
C TYR A 81 33.32 -23.63 22.96
N ASP A 82 33.77 -22.83 21.99
CA ASP A 82 34.90 -23.16 21.10
C ASP A 82 34.74 -24.46 20.28
N ASP A 83 33.53 -25.02 20.18
CA ASP A 83 33.28 -26.26 19.44
C ASP A 83 32.33 -26.05 18.24
N PRO A 84 32.69 -25.18 17.26
CA PRO A 84 31.87 -24.94 16.07
C PRO A 84 31.83 -26.19 15.17
N TYR A 85 30.80 -26.26 14.32
CA TYR A 85 30.67 -27.35 13.35
C TYR A 85 31.75 -27.26 12.26
N SER A 86 32.47 -28.35 12.00
CA SER A 86 33.41 -28.47 10.88
C SER A 86 32.88 -29.45 9.85
N ALA A 87 32.66 -28.96 8.62
CA ALA A 87 32.19 -29.78 7.51
C ALA A 87 33.24 -30.80 7.04
N ASP A 88 34.53 -30.56 7.34
CA ASP A 88 35.65 -31.40 6.94
C ASP A 88 35.91 -32.55 7.93
N ASN A 89 35.14 -32.65 9.02
CA ASN A 89 35.22 -33.74 9.98
C ASN A 89 34.15 -34.83 9.70
N PRO A 90 34.46 -35.88 8.93
CA PRO A 90 33.49 -36.91 8.57
C PRO A 90 33.03 -37.76 9.77
N GLU A 91 33.77 -37.78 10.88
CA GLU A 91 33.43 -38.54 12.08
C GLU A 91 32.35 -37.86 12.93
N ARG A 92 32.13 -36.56 12.72
CA ARG A 92 31.15 -35.76 13.47
C ARG A 92 30.22 -34.97 12.53
N PRO A 93 29.36 -35.65 11.76
CA PRO A 93 28.34 -34.99 10.94
C PRO A 93 27.40 -34.13 11.80
N ILE A 94 26.74 -33.15 11.16
CA ILE A 94 25.88 -32.16 11.85
C ILE A 94 24.80 -32.80 12.74
N SER A 95 24.31 -34.00 12.40
CA SER A 95 23.34 -34.77 13.18
C SER A 95 23.89 -35.30 14.51
N ILE A 96 25.20 -35.48 14.62
CA ILE A 96 25.92 -35.86 15.84
C ILE A 96 26.33 -34.60 16.59
N TRP A 97 26.88 -33.59 15.91
CA TRP A 97 27.28 -32.31 16.52
C TRP A 97 26.12 -31.63 17.27
N ILE A 98 24.92 -31.62 16.68
CA ILE A 98 23.73 -30.99 17.28
C ILE A 98 23.26 -31.67 18.58
N ARG A 99 23.69 -32.90 18.87
CA ARG A 99 23.38 -33.57 20.15
C ARG A 99 24.12 -32.92 21.31
N SER A 100 25.32 -32.37 21.06
CA SER A 100 26.11 -31.61 22.03
C SER A 100 25.66 -30.13 22.10
N HIS A 101 25.13 -29.60 21.00
CA HIS A 101 24.76 -28.19 20.81
C HIS A 101 23.29 -28.05 20.36
N SER A 102 22.35 -28.54 21.16
CA SER A 102 20.93 -28.37 20.85
C SER A 102 20.52 -26.90 20.98
N PRO A 103 19.64 -26.38 20.11
CA PRO A 103 19.14 -25.00 20.24
C PRO A 103 18.46 -24.73 21.60
N ASP A 104 17.83 -25.74 22.20
CA ASP A 104 17.23 -25.62 23.54
C ASP A 104 18.29 -25.34 24.62
N LYS A 105 19.45 -26.02 24.53
CA LYS A 105 20.60 -25.75 25.39
C LYS A 105 21.15 -24.35 25.13
N GLY A 106 21.29 -23.95 23.86
CA GLY A 106 21.69 -22.57 23.51
C GLY A 106 20.76 -21.51 24.10
N CYS A 107 19.45 -21.75 24.12
CA CYS A 107 18.47 -20.85 24.76
C CYS A 107 18.64 -20.81 26.28
N GLN A 108 18.92 -21.94 26.93
CA GLN A 108 19.21 -22.00 28.37
C GLN A 108 20.49 -21.24 28.71
N ASP A 109 21.53 -21.39 27.91
CA ASP A 109 22.85 -20.76 28.10
C ASP A 109 22.81 -19.25 27.79
N ALA A 110 21.89 -18.80 26.92
CA ALA A 110 21.69 -17.37 26.65
C ALA A 110 20.99 -16.60 27.78
N LYS A 111 20.19 -17.26 28.63
CA LYS A 111 19.46 -16.59 29.73
C LYS A 111 20.38 -15.96 30.78
N PRO A 112 21.44 -16.63 31.28
CA PRO A 112 22.46 -16.00 32.11
C PRO A 112 23.11 -14.76 31.48
N VAL A 113 23.34 -14.75 30.16
CA VAL A 113 23.87 -13.60 29.44
C VAL A 113 22.89 -12.42 29.49
N ILE A 114 21.60 -12.68 29.23
CA ILE A 114 20.53 -11.69 29.33
C ILE A 114 20.41 -11.14 30.76
N ALA A 115 20.51 -12.00 31.76
CA ALA A 115 20.50 -11.60 33.17
C ALA A 115 21.72 -10.71 33.52
N ALA A 116 22.92 -11.06 33.02
CA ALA A 116 24.12 -10.25 33.19
C ALA A 116 23.98 -8.87 32.54
N LEU A 117 23.34 -8.78 31.36
CA LEU A 117 23.04 -7.51 30.70
C LEU A 117 22.07 -6.65 31.52
N LYS A 118 20.99 -7.24 32.04
CA LYS A 118 20.04 -6.53 32.92
C LYS A 118 20.73 -6.02 34.20
N ASN A 119 21.60 -6.82 34.80
CA ASN A 119 22.38 -6.43 35.98
C ASN A 119 23.38 -5.29 35.71
N LYS A 120 23.89 -5.18 34.48
CA LYS A 120 24.69 -4.03 34.02
C LYS A 120 23.87 -2.76 33.77
N GLY A 121 22.55 -2.81 33.95
CA GLY A 121 21.65 -1.67 33.82
C GLY A 121 21.12 -1.44 32.40
N ILE A 122 21.10 -2.49 31.56
CA ILE A 122 20.39 -2.49 30.27
C ILE A 122 18.87 -2.57 30.53
N SER A 123 18.10 -1.64 29.96
CA SER A 123 16.65 -1.54 30.15
C SER A 123 15.84 -2.27 29.08
N ALA A 124 16.38 -2.47 27.88
CA ALA A 124 15.71 -3.18 26.79
C ALA A 124 16.70 -3.99 25.95
N ILE A 125 16.31 -5.21 25.59
CA ILE A 125 17.16 -6.17 24.88
C ILE A 125 16.45 -6.67 23.64
N GLY A 126 17.03 -6.47 22.46
CA GLY A 126 16.66 -7.16 21.23
C GLY A 126 17.51 -8.41 21.01
N ALA A 127 17.01 -9.37 20.23
CA ALA A 127 17.78 -10.56 19.86
C ALA A 127 17.71 -10.84 18.36
N VAL A 128 18.84 -11.23 17.77
CA VAL A 128 18.92 -11.64 16.36
C VAL A 128 19.63 -12.98 16.27
N GLY A 129 19.06 -13.92 15.52
CA GLY A 129 19.63 -15.27 15.37
C GLY A 129 19.83 -15.65 13.91
N PHE A 130 20.97 -16.27 13.60
CA PHE A 130 21.33 -16.72 12.26
C PHE A 130 21.31 -18.25 12.17
N CYS A 131 20.61 -18.86 11.20
CA CYS A 131 20.60 -20.33 11.02
C CYS A 131 20.18 -21.08 12.31
N TRP A 132 21.10 -21.82 12.94
CA TRP A 132 20.90 -22.47 14.24
C TRP A 132 20.55 -21.46 15.35
N GLY A 133 21.21 -20.30 15.38
CA GLY A 133 20.91 -19.21 16.30
C GLY A 133 19.50 -18.64 16.12
N GLY A 134 18.91 -18.78 14.92
CA GLY A 134 17.51 -18.42 14.67
C GLY A 134 16.54 -19.23 15.54
N LYS A 135 16.79 -20.52 15.75
CA LYS A 135 15.98 -21.36 16.64
C LYS A 135 16.18 -21.01 18.11
N VAL A 136 17.42 -20.70 18.51
CA VAL A 136 17.73 -20.23 19.87
C VAL A 136 16.94 -18.96 20.19
N VAL A 137 16.98 -17.96 19.29
CA VAL A 137 16.26 -16.70 19.47
C VAL A 137 14.75 -16.91 19.45
N LEU A 138 14.23 -17.80 18.60
CA LEU A 138 12.81 -18.16 18.61
C LEU A 138 12.37 -18.69 19.98
N GLU A 139 13.13 -19.59 20.60
CA GLU A 139 12.81 -20.07 21.94
C GLU A 139 12.95 -18.98 23.01
N LEU A 140 13.91 -18.06 22.87
CA LEU A 140 14.04 -16.90 23.76
C LEU A 140 12.80 -16.00 23.72
N THR A 141 12.11 -15.88 22.58
CA THR A 141 10.87 -15.08 22.50
C THR A 141 9.76 -15.55 23.43
N LYS A 142 9.81 -16.81 23.88
CA LYS A 142 8.81 -17.39 24.79
C LYS A 142 9.07 -17.06 26.26
N SER A 143 10.28 -16.60 26.58
CA SER A 143 10.70 -16.24 27.94
C SER A 143 10.05 -14.93 28.44
N GLY A 144 9.78 -13.99 27.53
CA GLY A 144 9.38 -12.62 27.88
C GLY A 144 10.54 -11.74 28.34
N GLU A 145 11.80 -12.16 28.11
CA GLU A 145 12.99 -11.43 28.55
C GLU A 145 13.59 -10.48 27.49
N ILE A 146 13.09 -10.54 26.25
CA ILE A 146 13.51 -9.74 25.10
C ILE A 146 12.34 -8.95 24.51
N GLU A 147 12.62 -7.75 24.01
CA GLU A 147 11.62 -6.79 23.48
C GLU A 147 11.31 -7.00 21.99
N ALA A 148 12.26 -7.58 21.24
CA ALA A 148 12.10 -7.84 19.81
C ALA A 148 13.05 -8.94 19.33
N ALA A 149 12.62 -9.70 18.34
CA ALA A 149 13.41 -10.77 17.72
C ALA A 149 13.50 -10.64 16.20
N VAL A 150 14.66 -10.98 15.63
CA VAL A 150 14.85 -11.17 14.18
C VAL A 150 15.50 -12.53 13.92
N LEU A 151 14.88 -13.35 13.07
CA LEU A 151 15.41 -14.64 12.65
C LEU A 151 15.89 -14.54 11.21
N CYS A 152 17.20 -14.65 11.00
CA CYS A 152 17.80 -14.64 9.68
C CYS A 152 18.05 -16.09 9.22
N HIS A 153 17.37 -16.51 8.15
CA HIS A 153 17.43 -17.87 7.60
C HIS A 153 17.40 -18.97 8.67
N PRO A 154 16.37 -19.02 9.54
CA PRO A 154 16.38 -19.91 10.69
C PRO A 154 16.38 -21.39 10.28
N SER A 155 17.05 -22.22 11.08
CA SER A 155 17.00 -23.68 10.93
C SER A 155 16.21 -24.32 12.06
N PHE A 156 15.70 -25.54 11.87
CA PHE A 156 15.02 -26.33 12.92
C PHE A 156 13.72 -25.73 13.48
N ILE A 157 13.10 -24.79 12.75
CA ILE A 157 11.79 -24.24 13.10
C ILE A 157 10.66 -25.17 12.67
N LYS A 158 9.58 -25.18 13.44
CA LYS A 158 8.32 -25.85 13.16
C LYS A 158 7.18 -24.87 13.37
N VAL A 159 6.04 -25.12 12.71
CA VAL A 159 4.83 -24.30 12.85
C VAL A 159 4.38 -24.20 14.31
N ASP A 160 4.45 -25.30 15.07
CA ASP A 160 4.10 -25.32 16.49
C ASP A 160 5.01 -24.44 17.36
N ASP A 161 6.23 -24.14 16.92
CA ASP A 161 7.16 -23.31 17.70
C ASP A 161 6.71 -21.84 17.77
N MET A 162 5.80 -21.43 16.90
CA MET A 162 5.22 -20.09 16.90
C MET A 162 4.26 -19.87 18.08
N LYS A 163 3.79 -20.95 18.71
CA LYS A 163 2.95 -20.88 19.91
C LYS A 163 3.75 -20.33 21.09
N GLY A 164 3.21 -19.31 21.75
CA GLY A 164 3.79 -18.73 22.96
C GLY A 164 4.90 -17.70 22.71
N VAL A 165 5.05 -17.20 21.48
CA VAL A 165 5.90 -16.04 21.15
C VAL A 165 5.31 -14.79 21.81
N LYS A 166 6.06 -14.13 22.70
CA LYS A 166 5.58 -12.99 23.53
C LYS A 166 6.05 -11.61 23.06
N CYS A 167 6.97 -11.55 22.10
CA CYS A 167 7.53 -10.28 21.60
C CYS A 167 7.36 -10.16 20.07
N PRO A 168 7.42 -8.93 19.52
CA PRO A 168 7.52 -8.72 18.07
C PRO A 168 8.64 -9.56 17.43
N ILE A 169 8.32 -10.28 16.35
CA ILE A 169 9.26 -11.17 15.66
C ILE A 169 9.31 -10.91 14.15
N SER A 170 10.50 -10.78 13.58
CA SER A 170 10.69 -10.75 12.11
C SER A 170 11.44 -12.01 11.65
N ILE A 171 10.95 -12.67 10.60
CA ILE A 171 11.59 -13.84 10.01
C ILE A 171 12.00 -13.53 8.57
N LEU A 172 13.30 -13.56 8.29
CA LEU A 172 13.85 -13.36 6.95
C LEU A 172 14.17 -14.72 6.34
N GLY A 173 13.44 -15.09 5.28
CA GLY A 173 13.56 -16.34 4.55
C GLY A 173 14.24 -16.19 3.19
N ALA A 174 14.85 -17.27 2.69
CA ALA A 174 15.41 -17.34 1.35
C ALA A 174 14.43 -18.06 0.42
N GLU A 175 14.32 -17.61 -0.82
CA GLU A 175 13.54 -18.31 -1.86
C GLU A 175 14.11 -19.71 -2.13
N ASN A 176 15.43 -19.83 -2.23
CA ASN A 176 16.13 -21.08 -2.56
C ASN A 176 16.62 -21.81 -1.28
N ASP A 177 15.73 -21.99 -0.31
CA ASP A 177 16.03 -22.64 0.98
C ASP A 177 15.11 -23.85 1.19
N HIS A 178 15.69 -25.04 1.40
CA HIS A 178 14.91 -26.25 1.70
C HIS A 178 14.83 -26.57 3.19
N ILE A 179 15.48 -25.78 4.06
CA ILE A 179 15.43 -25.92 5.52
C ILE A 179 14.28 -25.06 6.07
N SER A 180 14.32 -23.76 5.78
CA SER A 180 13.23 -22.83 6.05
C SER A 180 12.53 -22.47 4.75
N SER A 181 11.86 -23.46 4.14
CA SER A 181 11.25 -23.26 2.82
C SER A 181 10.17 -22.18 2.83
N PRO A 182 9.94 -21.50 1.70
CA PRO A 182 8.85 -20.53 1.55
C PRO A 182 7.49 -21.06 2.04
N GLU A 183 7.19 -22.34 1.82
CA GLU A 183 5.96 -22.99 2.26
C GLU A 183 5.91 -23.11 3.79
N LEU A 184 7.01 -23.54 4.43
CA LEU A 184 7.10 -23.64 5.88
C LEU A 184 6.97 -22.26 6.54
N LEU A 185 7.61 -21.24 5.96
CA LEU A 185 7.52 -19.86 6.45
C LEU A 185 6.11 -19.29 6.33
N LYS A 186 5.39 -19.56 5.23
CA LYS A 186 3.97 -19.19 5.09
C LYS A 186 3.09 -19.87 6.16
N GLN A 187 3.35 -21.14 6.48
CA GLN A 187 2.62 -21.82 7.57
C GLN A 187 2.96 -21.22 8.95
N CYS A 188 4.22 -20.82 9.18
CA CYS A 188 4.61 -20.12 10.40
C CYS A 188 3.94 -18.74 10.50
N GLU A 189 3.76 -18.02 9.38
CA GLU A 189 3.03 -16.74 9.33
C GLU A 189 1.57 -16.90 9.79
N GLN A 190 0.90 -17.94 9.28
CA GLN A 190 -0.46 -18.27 9.69
C GLN A 190 -0.54 -18.60 11.17
N ALA A 191 0.42 -19.37 11.70
CA ALA A 191 0.46 -19.70 13.13
C ALA A 191 0.74 -18.48 14.01
N LEU A 192 1.66 -17.60 13.63
CA LEU A 192 1.94 -16.34 14.34
C LEU A 192 0.72 -15.40 14.33
N SER A 193 -0.02 -15.35 13.22
CA SER A 193 -1.26 -14.57 13.11
C SER A 193 -2.37 -15.02 14.07
N LEU A 194 -2.33 -16.28 14.52
CA LEU A 194 -3.31 -16.86 15.44
C LEU A 194 -2.88 -16.80 16.91
N THR A 195 -1.59 -16.57 17.21
CA THR A 195 -1.01 -16.80 18.55
C THR A 195 -0.18 -15.66 19.12
N SER A 196 0.31 -14.72 18.31
CA SER A 196 1.20 -13.66 18.79
C SER A 196 0.42 -12.41 19.23
N GLU A 197 0.69 -11.94 20.45
CA GLU A 197 0.19 -10.65 20.96
C GLU A 197 0.98 -9.44 20.38
N GLY A 198 2.09 -9.70 19.67
CA GLY A 198 3.00 -8.70 19.09
C GLY A 198 2.98 -8.67 17.55
N SER A 199 3.58 -7.62 16.96
CA SER A 199 3.72 -7.49 15.51
C SER A 199 4.69 -8.53 14.94
N HIS A 200 4.34 -9.17 13.82
CA HIS A 200 5.23 -10.08 13.11
C HIS A 200 5.40 -9.67 11.64
N ILE A 201 6.55 -9.97 11.06
CA ILE A 201 6.83 -9.82 9.61
C ILE A 201 7.62 -11.03 9.12
N ILE A 202 7.12 -11.70 8.08
CA ILE A 202 7.91 -12.69 7.34
C ILE A 202 8.25 -12.11 5.97
N LYS A 203 9.54 -12.10 5.62
CA LYS A 203 10.01 -11.58 4.32
C LYS A 203 10.86 -12.63 3.62
N ILE A 204 10.44 -13.05 2.43
CA ILE A 204 11.18 -13.98 1.59
C ILE A 204 11.99 -13.18 0.56
N PHE A 205 13.31 -13.39 0.54
CA PHE A 205 14.22 -12.71 -0.37
C PHE A 205 14.41 -13.57 -1.63
N PRO A 206 14.20 -12.99 -2.84
CA PRO A 206 14.32 -13.74 -4.09
C PRO A 206 15.78 -13.98 -4.49
N GLY A 207 16.04 -15.12 -5.12
CA GLY A 207 17.33 -15.50 -5.69
C GLY A 207 18.44 -15.84 -4.68
N VAL A 208 18.15 -15.85 -3.38
CA VAL A 208 19.14 -16.15 -2.33
C VAL A 208 18.90 -17.53 -1.71
N ALA A 209 19.97 -18.14 -1.21
CA ALA A 209 19.97 -19.47 -0.57
C ALA A 209 20.28 -19.37 0.93
N HIS A 210 20.05 -20.46 1.67
CA HIS A 210 20.29 -20.53 3.11
C HIS A 210 21.67 -20.00 3.53
N GLY A 211 21.71 -19.12 4.54
CA GLY A 211 22.95 -18.50 5.02
C GLY A 211 23.32 -17.17 4.35
N TRP A 212 22.55 -16.67 3.37
CA TRP A 212 22.93 -15.47 2.60
C TRP A 212 23.17 -14.20 3.43
N THR A 213 22.65 -14.13 4.66
CA THR A 213 22.84 -12.93 5.49
C THR A 213 24.20 -12.87 6.19
N VAL A 214 24.91 -14.00 6.30
CA VAL A 214 26.21 -14.07 7.01
C VAL A 214 27.31 -14.82 6.22
N ARG A 215 26.93 -15.61 5.22
CA ARG A 215 27.82 -16.45 4.39
C ARG A 215 27.86 -16.08 2.90
N TYR A 216 27.36 -14.91 2.53
CA TYR A 216 27.44 -14.39 1.15
C TYR A 216 28.88 -14.16 0.70
N LYS A 217 29.15 -14.26 -0.60
CA LYS A 217 30.45 -13.96 -1.20
C LYS A 217 30.65 -12.44 -1.29
N THR A 218 31.79 -11.92 -0.84
CA THR A 218 32.06 -10.46 -0.81
C THR A 218 32.49 -9.89 -2.16
N ASP A 219 32.98 -10.75 -3.06
CA ASP A 219 33.33 -10.46 -4.45
C ASP A 219 32.11 -10.47 -5.39
N ASP A 220 30.98 -11.03 -4.95
CA ASP A 220 29.71 -10.98 -5.66
C ASP A 220 28.90 -9.77 -5.19
N ALA A 221 28.92 -8.69 -5.97
CA ALA A 221 28.20 -7.46 -5.67
C ALA A 221 26.68 -7.66 -5.50
N ALA A 222 26.08 -8.62 -6.21
CA ALA A 222 24.67 -8.92 -6.06
C ALA A 222 24.39 -9.63 -4.72
N ALA A 223 25.24 -10.57 -4.32
CA ALA A 223 25.14 -11.24 -3.03
C ALA A 223 25.37 -10.28 -1.85
N VAL A 224 26.34 -9.36 -1.98
CA VAL A 224 26.58 -8.28 -0.99
C VAL A 224 25.35 -7.41 -0.84
N LYS A 225 24.80 -6.90 -1.95
CA LYS A 225 23.60 -6.05 -1.93
C LYS A 225 22.42 -6.74 -1.23
N ARG A 226 22.16 -8.01 -1.53
CA ARG A 226 21.07 -8.79 -0.90
C ARG A 226 21.28 -9.01 0.60
N ALA A 227 22.52 -9.22 1.03
CA ALA A 227 22.85 -9.34 2.44
C ALA A 227 22.69 -8.00 3.17
N GLU A 228 23.11 -6.89 2.55
CA GLU A 228 22.94 -5.54 3.10
C GLU A 228 21.47 -5.14 3.23
N GLU A 229 20.62 -5.46 2.25
CA GLU A 229 19.17 -5.28 2.33
C GLU A 229 18.55 -6.05 3.51
N ALA A 230 19.05 -7.27 3.79
CA ALA A 230 18.61 -8.06 4.93
C ALA A 230 19.09 -7.47 6.28
N HIS A 231 20.34 -6.98 6.35
CA HIS A 231 20.86 -6.30 7.53
C HIS A 231 20.13 -5.00 7.83
N GLU A 232 19.76 -4.24 6.81
CA GLU A 232 18.97 -3.01 6.95
C GLU A 232 17.57 -3.32 7.51
N HIS A 233 16.89 -4.34 6.98
CA HIS A 233 15.60 -4.78 7.49
C HIS A 233 15.68 -5.23 8.96
N MET A 234 16.70 -6.03 9.30
CA MET A 234 16.98 -6.46 10.67
C MET A 234 17.19 -5.26 11.60
N LEU A 235 18.02 -4.30 11.20
CA LEU A 235 18.34 -3.12 12.01
C LEU A 235 17.12 -2.21 12.21
N ASN A 236 16.32 -2.02 11.16
CA ASN A 236 15.09 -1.23 11.23
C ASN A 236 14.08 -1.85 12.21
N TRP A 237 13.91 -3.18 12.17
CA TRP A 237 13.03 -3.89 13.09
C TRP A 237 13.47 -3.75 14.55
N ILE A 238 14.75 -4.01 14.84
CA ILE A 238 15.31 -3.87 16.19
C ILE A 238 15.21 -2.41 16.68
N THR A 239 15.52 -1.44 15.82
CA THR A 239 15.42 -0.02 16.17
C THR A 239 14.00 0.39 16.52
N GLN A 240 13.03 -0.02 15.70
CA GLN A 240 11.61 0.30 15.91
C GLN A 240 11.06 -0.26 17.23
N HIS A 241 11.45 -1.48 17.60
CA HIS A 241 10.84 -2.18 18.72
C HIS A 241 11.63 -2.11 20.04
N VAL A 242 12.94 -1.89 19.99
CA VAL A 242 13.81 -1.77 21.18
C VAL A 242 14.03 -0.31 21.60
N LYS A 243 14.12 0.65 20.66
CA LYS A 243 14.25 2.09 21.00
C LYS A 243 12.91 2.77 21.28
N LYS A 244 12.02 2.15 22.05
CA LYS A 244 10.80 2.84 22.48
C LYS A 244 11.18 4.04 23.34
N GLU A 245 10.79 5.25 22.93
CA GLU A 245 10.74 6.38 23.86
C GLU A 245 9.84 5.99 25.02
N PRO A 246 10.21 6.30 26.27
CA PRO A 246 9.46 5.88 27.43
C PRO A 246 8.09 6.57 27.41
N THR A 247 7.05 5.84 26.99
CA THR A 247 5.74 5.99 27.61
C THR A 247 5.94 5.83 29.10
N SER A 248 5.84 6.93 29.83
CA SER A 248 5.96 7.02 31.27
C SER A 248 5.00 6.05 31.96
N LEU A 249 5.49 4.85 32.24
CA LEU A 249 4.98 3.99 33.29
C LEU A 249 5.93 4.19 34.47
N ASN A 250 5.54 5.11 35.36
CA ASN A 250 6.14 5.24 36.68
C ASN A 250 5.90 3.93 37.43
N GLY A 251 6.93 3.13 37.57
CA GLY A 251 7.04 2.16 38.65
C GLY A 251 7.82 2.82 39.78
N GLU A 252 7.12 3.33 40.79
CA GLU A 252 7.56 3.35 42.19
C GLU A 252 6.40 3.90 43.04
N GLN A 253 5.59 3.00 43.57
CA GLN A 253 5.17 3.01 44.99
C GLN A 253 4.33 1.78 45.25
N SER A 254 5.03 0.79 45.82
CA SER A 254 4.42 -0.26 46.62
C SER A 254 3.53 0.36 47.70
N GLU A 255 2.34 -0.23 47.87
CA GLU A 255 1.39 -0.09 48.99
C GLU A 255 0.52 1.17 49.16
N GLU A 256 0.70 2.28 48.44
CA GLU A 256 -0.20 3.45 48.57
C GLU A 256 -1.29 3.54 47.46
N GLY A 257 -1.23 2.68 46.44
CA GLY A 257 -2.06 2.72 45.23
C GLY A 257 -3.52 2.30 45.41
N ASP A 258 -3.83 1.50 46.42
CA ASP A 258 -5.15 0.89 46.58
C ASP A 258 -6.20 1.88 47.11
N ARG A 259 -5.76 2.91 47.86
CA ARG A 259 -6.66 3.97 48.38
C ARG A 259 -6.95 5.06 47.35
N ARG A 260 -6.02 5.33 46.42
CA ARG A 260 -6.19 6.36 45.37
C ARG A 260 -7.07 5.86 44.23
N PHE A 261 -6.96 4.58 43.88
CA PHE A 261 -7.79 3.92 42.87
C PHE A 261 -9.29 3.93 43.22
N MET A 262 -9.63 3.67 44.48
CA MET A 262 -11.01 3.74 44.97
C MET A 262 -11.57 5.18 45.01
N LEU A 263 -10.72 6.18 45.29
CA LEU A 263 -11.09 7.60 45.31
C LEU A 263 -11.28 8.17 43.90
N ASP A 264 -10.53 7.71 42.90
CA ASP A 264 -10.66 8.14 41.50
C ASP A 264 -11.87 7.51 40.80
N ILE A 265 -12.22 6.27 41.14
CA ILE A 265 -13.49 5.65 40.71
C ILE A 265 -14.70 6.39 41.31
N ALA A 266 -14.62 6.81 42.58
CA ALA A 266 -15.67 7.60 43.22
C ALA A 266 -15.82 9.00 42.60
N ARG A 267 -14.73 9.64 42.15
CA ARG A 267 -14.77 10.94 41.46
C ARG A 267 -15.38 10.86 40.06
N LEU A 268 -15.16 9.75 39.33
CA LEU A 268 -15.73 9.51 38.00
C LEU A 268 -17.25 9.26 38.01
N LEU A 269 -17.80 8.78 39.13
CA LEU A 269 -19.22 8.46 39.29
C LEU A 269 -20.08 9.63 39.79
N VAL A 270 -19.49 10.67 40.41
CA VAL A 270 -20.25 11.71 41.14
C VAL A 270 -20.27 13.10 40.47
N HIS A 271 -19.36 13.46 39.56
CA HIS A 271 -19.38 14.79 38.95
C HIS A 271 -20.29 14.90 37.72
N SER A 272 -21.56 15.23 37.97
CA SER A 272 -22.41 15.94 37.02
C SER A 272 -22.08 17.44 37.05
N GLY A 273 -21.47 17.94 35.99
CA GLY A 273 -21.44 19.37 35.67
C GLY A 273 -20.22 20.15 36.19
N SER A 274 -19.19 20.26 35.35
CA SER A 274 -18.56 21.54 34.99
C SER A 274 -17.57 21.29 33.87
N GLU A 275 -17.66 22.09 32.81
CA GLU A 275 -16.66 22.18 31.75
C GLU A 275 -15.32 22.62 32.36
N HIS A 276 -14.30 21.77 32.33
CA HIS A 276 -12.88 22.10 32.14
C HIS A 276 -12.08 20.79 32.21
N SER A 277 -11.48 20.42 31.08
CA SER A 277 -10.71 19.17 30.92
C SER A 277 -9.35 19.26 31.62
N VAL A 278 -9.04 18.26 32.46
CA VAL A 278 -7.73 18.05 33.10
C VAL A 278 -6.65 17.54 32.11
N PHE A 279 -7.00 17.35 30.84
CA PHE A 279 -6.07 16.98 29.77
C PHE A 279 -6.06 18.04 28.66
N ALA A 280 -5.39 19.16 28.91
CA ALA A 280 -4.88 20.03 27.86
C ALA A 280 -3.35 20.03 27.95
N PRO A 281 -2.61 19.78 26.85
CA PRO A 281 -1.15 19.87 26.88
C PRO A 281 -0.73 21.33 27.09
N HIS A 282 0.23 21.56 27.99
CA HIS A 282 0.92 22.83 28.08
C HIS A 282 1.75 23.07 26.79
N PRO A 283 1.74 24.27 26.20
CA PRO A 283 2.58 24.57 25.04
C PRO A 283 4.03 24.82 25.48
N ASP A 284 4.98 24.20 24.77
CA ASP A 284 6.42 24.39 24.93
C ASP A 284 6.88 25.64 24.13
N PRO A 285 7.75 26.54 24.66
CA PRO A 285 7.97 27.88 24.10
C PRO A 285 8.95 27.97 22.92
N SER A 286 9.34 26.86 22.28
CA SER A 286 10.42 26.87 21.28
C SER A 286 10.04 26.13 20.00
N ASP A 287 9.21 26.75 19.16
CA ASP A 287 9.35 26.65 17.70
C ASP A 287 8.62 27.80 16.97
N PRO A 288 9.18 28.40 15.91
CA PRO A 288 8.63 29.57 15.25
C PRO A 288 7.51 29.18 14.27
N THR A 289 6.41 29.94 14.35
CA THR A 289 5.19 29.79 13.54
C THR A 289 5.43 29.74 12.02
N PRO A 290 4.55 29.02 11.29
CA PRO A 290 3.68 29.74 10.37
C PRO A 290 2.20 29.37 10.55
N THR A 291 1.41 30.40 10.91
CA THR A 291 -0.04 30.59 10.70
C THR A 291 -0.93 29.36 10.52
N ALA A 292 -1.40 28.77 11.64
CA ALA A 292 -2.54 27.87 11.66
C ALA A 292 -3.85 28.65 11.89
N ARG A 293 -4.83 28.45 11.01
CA ARG A 293 -6.23 28.85 11.22
C ARG A 293 -6.78 28.07 12.42
N ASN A 294 -7.41 28.80 13.34
CA ASN A 294 -8.17 28.27 14.48
C ASN A 294 -9.14 27.16 14.05
N GLY A 295 -8.87 25.93 14.49
CA GLY A 295 -9.81 24.82 14.51
C GLY A 295 -9.68 24.10 15.84
N SER A 296 -10.62 24.34 16.76
CA SER A 296 -10.82 23.50 17.94
C SER A 296 -10.85 22.03 17.50
N SER A 297 -10.13 21.13 18.17
CA SER A 297 -10.20 19.69 17.91
C SER A 297 -11.61 19.17 18.24
N ILE A 298 -12.51 19.19 17.25
CA ILE A 298 -13.90 18.80 17.45
C ILE A 298 -13.95 17.29 17.64
N GLU A 299 -14.28 16.87 18.86
CA GLU A 299 -14.36 15.47 19.29
C GLU A 299 -15.26 14.62 18.35
N ALA A 300 -14.82 13.40 18.04
CA ALA A 300 -15.54 12.49 17.14
C ALA A 300 -16.90 12.10 17.76
N PRO A 301 -18.02 12.17 17.02
CA PRO A 301 -19.38 12.04 17.56
C PRO A 301 -19.62 10.68 18.23
N GLU A 302 -19.00 9.60 17.74
CA GLU A 302 -19.09 8.25 18.30
C GLU A 302 -18.44 8.10 19.68
N LYS A 303 -17.49 8.97 20.06
CA LYS A 303 -16.85 8.91 21.39
C LYS A 303 -17.87 9.05 22.52
N LYS A 304 -18.95 9.82 22.30
CA LYS A 304 -20.05 9.96 23.27
C LYS A 304 -20.73 8.62 23.52
N LEU A 305 -20.88 7.79 22.50
CA LEU A 305 -21.46 6.44 22.61
C LEU A 305 -20.49 5.45 23.21
N THR A 306 -19.23 5.47 22.78
CA THR A 306 -18.18 4.60 23.35
C THR A 306 -18.00 4.85 24.84
N LEU A 307 -17.95 6.12 25.27
CA LEU A 307 -17.85 6.50 26.68
C LEU A 307 -19.11 6.11 27.46
N PHE A 308 -20.28 6.19 26.82
CA PHE A 308 -21.52 5.77 27.43
C PHE A 308 -21.56 4.25 27.66
N ALA A 309 -21.17 3.44 26.66
CA ALA A 309 -21.04 2.00 26.76
C ALA A 309 -20.00 1.60 27.83
N PHE A 310 -18.86 2.29 27.88
CA PHE A 310 -17.82 2.09 28.88
C PHE A 310 -18.35 2.29 30.31
N ARG A 311 -19.04 3.41 30.58
CA ARG A 311 -19.62 3.68 31.90
C ARG A 311 -20.66 2.64 32.31
N LEU A 312 -21.47 2.19 31.34
CA LEU A 312 -22.45 1.13 31.57
C LEU A 312 -21.75 -0.19 31.92
N GLY A 313 -20.68 -0.53 31.19
CA GLY A 313 -19.87 -1.72 31.44
C GLY A 313 -19.18 -1.71 32.82
N ILE A 314 -18.72 -0.56 33.31
CA ILE A 314 -18.21 -0.42 34.69
C ILE A 314 -19.29 -0.79 35.69
N LEU A 315 -20.48 -0.17 35.57
CA LEU A 315 -21.58 -0.40 36.51
C LEU A 315 -21.99 -1.87 36.53
N GLU A 316 -22.08 -2.51 35.37
CA GLU A 316 -22.45 -3.92 35.24
C GLU A 316 -21.36 -4.86 35.81
N LYS A 317 -20.07 -4.58 35.56
CA LYS A 317 -18.96 -5.36 36.14
C LYS A 317 -18.87 -5.21 37.66
N LEU A 318 -19.14 -4.00 38.19
CA LEU A 318 -19.20 -3.77 39.64
C LEU A 318 -20.38 -4.50 40.28
N ALA A 319 -21.57 -4.44 39.66
CA ALA A 319 -22.75 -5.14 40.15
C ALA A 319 -22.53 -6.66 40.16
N SER A 320 -22.05 -7.23 39.06
CA SER A 320 -21.76 -8.67 38.96
C SER A 320 -20.63 -9.13 39.91
N GLY A 321 -19.59 -8.33 40.10
CA GLY A 321 -18.52 -8.59 41.05
C GLY A 321 -19.01 -8.61 42.50
N LEU A 322 -19.82 -7.61 42.90
CA LEU A 322 -20.41 -7.54 44.23
C LEU A 322 -21.41 -8.67 44.47
N GLY A 323 -22.21 -9.05 43.47
CA GLY A 323 -23.14 -10.18 43.59
C GLY A 323 -22.43 -11.52 43.73
N THR A 324 -21.32 -11.71 43.04
CA THR A 324 -20.47 -12.90 43.22
C THR A 324 -19.88 -12.94 44.63
N LEU A 325 -19.41 -11.79 45.13
CA LEU A 325 -18.88 -11.68 46.50
C LEU A 325 -19.98 -11.92 47.55
N ALA A 326 -21.18 -11.38 47.36
CA ALA A 326 -22.34 -11.61 48.22
C ALA A 326 -22.74 -13.09 48.23
N PHE A 327 -22.73 -13.76 47.07
CA PHE A 327 -23.03 -15.17 46.95
C PHE A 327 -21.98 -16.04 47.68
N VAL A 328 -20.69 -15.80 47.45
CA VAL A 328 -19.61 -16.50 48.17
C VAL A 328 -19.71 -16.24 49.67
N TRP A 329 -19.95 -15.00 50.09
CA TRP A 329 -20.07 -14.65 51.50
C TRP A 329 -21.30 -15.29 52.16
N ALA A 330 -22.40 -15.46 51.43
CA ALA A 330 -23.57 -16.20 51.91
C ALA A 330 -23.24 -17.67 52.21
N THR A 331 -22.36 -18.30 51.42
CA THR A 331 -21.90 -19.66 51.74
C THR A 331 -21.10 -19.71 53.03
N VAL A 332 -20.32 -18.68 53.35
CA VAL A 332 -19.62 -18.56 54.64
C VAL A 332 -20.62 -18.44 55.79
N VAL A 333 -21.70 -17.67 55.61
CA VAL A 333 -22.76 -17.51 56.61
C VAL A 333 -23.58 -18.80 56.78
N LEU A 334 -23.86 -19.54 55.71
CA LEU A 334 -24.70 -20.75 55.78
C LEU A 334 -23.93 -22.04 56.09
N LEU A 335 -22.73 -22.23 55.54
CA LEU A 335 -21.91 -23.44 55.70
C LEU A 335 -20.83 -23.31 56.79
N GLY A 336 -20.43 -22.09 57.17
CA GLY A 336 -19.40 -21.83 58.18
C GLY A 336 -19.81 -22.08 59.63
N GLY A 337 -20.79 -22.95 59.88
CA GLY A 337 -21.27 -23.33 61.22
C GLY A 337 -22.34 -22.40 61.83
N PHE A 338 -22.65 -21.26 61.20
CA PHE A 338 -23.62 -20.30 61.71
C PHE A 338 -25.08 -20.64 61.40
N ALA A 339 -25.37 -21.58 60.48
CA ALA A 339 -26.75 -21.96 60.15
C ALA A 339 -27.57 -22.43 61.36
N SER A 340 -26.93 -23.09 62.33
CA SER A 340 -27.57 -23.53 63.59
C SER A 340 -27.77 -22.40 64.61
N ALA A 341 -27.14 -21.24 64.39
CA ALA A 341 -27.18 -20.06 65.25
C ALA A 341 -28.07 -18.93 64.69
N LEU A 342 -28.59 -19.07 63.47
CA LEU A 342 -29.50 -18.11 62.85
C LEU A 342 -30.92 -18.26 63.41
N VAL A 343 -31.56 -17.13 63.70
CA VAL A 343 -33.00 -17.09 64.01
C VAL A 343 -33.77 -17.40 62.72
N THR A 344 -34.93 -18.06 62.82
CA THR A 344 -35.75 -18.48 61.65
C THR A 344 -36.03 -17.33 60.68
N LYS A 345 -36.24 -16.10 61.20
CA LYS A 345 -36.41 -14.87 60.41
C LYS A 345 -35.21 -14.62 59.47
N ASP A 346 -34.01 -14.79 59.96
CA ASP A 346 -32.76 -14.40 59.27
C ASP A 346 -32.36 -15.44 58.24
N PHE A 347 -32.55 -16.71 58.58
CA PHE A 347 -32.38 -17.82 57.65
C PHE A 347 -33.28 -17.66 56.42
N VAL A 348 -34.58 -17.37 56.64
CA VAL A 348 -35.54 -17.17 55.55
C VAL A 348 -35.17 -15.95 54.69
N ILE A 349 -34.78 -14.83 55.29
CA ILE A 349 -34.40 -13.61 54.55
C ILE A 349 -33.13 -13.86 53.73
N VAL A 350 -32.10 -14.50 54.29
CA VAL A 350 -30.86 -14.83 53.56
C VAL A 350 -31.16 -15.80 52.42
N THR A 351 -32.01 -16.80 52.61
CA THR A 351 -32.42 -17.71 51.54
C THR A 351 -33.20 -16.99 50.43
N VAL A 352 -34.13 -16.09 50.77
CA VAL A 352 -34.88 -15.31 49.79
C VAL A 352 -33.94 -14.37 49.01
N LEU A 353 -33.00 -13.72 49.68
CA LEU A 353 -31.98 -12.89 49.02
C LEU A 353 -31.10 -13.72 48.08
N LEU A 354 -30.68 -14.93 48.47
CA LEU A 354 -29.91 -15.83 47.61
C LEU A 354 -30.68 -16.31 46.37
N VAL A 355 -31.96 -16.66 46.53
CA VAL A 355 -32.81 -17.09 45.41
C VAL A 355 -33.05 -15.91 44.46
N THR A 356 -33.35 -14.73 45.00
CA THR A 356 -33.53 -13.51 44.19
C THR A 356 -32.24 -13.08 43.49
N GLU A 357 -31.07 -13.27 44.12
CA GLU A 357 -29.76 -13.02 43.51
C GLU A 357 -29.47 -14.00 42.38
N SER A 358 -29.77 -15.28 42.60
CA SER A 358 -29.68 -16.31 41.56
C SER A 358 -30.53 -15.93 40.34
N THR A 359 -31.77 -15.45 40.53
CA THR A 359 -32.60 -15.00 39.40
C THR A 359 -32.05 -13.76 38.67
N ARG A 360 -31.32 -12.87 39.37
CA ARG A 360 -30.69 -11.69 38.75
C ARG A 360 -29.45 -12.05 37.94
N ILE A 361 -28.58 -12.92 38.46
CA ILE A 361 -27.39 -13.41 37.75
C ILE A 361 -27.78 -14.21 36.49
N PHE A 362 -28.77 -15.11 36.61
CA PHE A 362 -29.28 -15.87 35.46
C PHE A 362 -30.04 -14.98 34.46
N GLY A 363 -30.83 -14.02 34.95
CA GLY A 363 -31.57 -13.08 34.11
C GLY A 363 -30.67 -12.13 33.31
N ARG A 364 -29.58 -11.63 33.91
CA ARG A 364 -28.61 -10.71 33.27
C ARG A 364 -27.90 -11.37 32.09
N SER A 365 -27.44 -12.61 32.27
CA SER A 365 -26.72 -13.37 31.25
C SER A 365 -27.54 -13.58 29.98
N HIS A 366 -28.84 -13.90 30.13
CA HIS A 366 -29.74 -14.03 28.98
C HIS A 366 -30.24 -12.68 28.45
N GLU A 367 -30.46 -11.64 29.25
CA GLU A 367 -30.93 -10.36 28.71
C GLU A 367 -29.97 -9.76 27.67
N LEU A 368 -28.65 -9.86 27.91
CA LEU A 368 -27.61 -9.41 26.98
C LEU A 368 -27.62 -10.22 25.68
N GLU A 369 -27.70 -11.54 25.78
CA GLU A 369 -27.74 -12.46 24.64
C GLU A 369 -28.99 -12.23 23.77
N TRP A 370 -30.14 -11.97 24.40
CA TRP A 370 -31.40 -11.71 23.72
C TRP A 370 -31.52 -10.30 23.15
N GLN A 371 -30.93 -9.29 23.79
CA GLN A 371 -30.85 -7.92 23.24
C GLN A 371 -29.87 -7.85 22.07
N HIS A 372 -28.76 -8.58 22.16
CA HIS A 372 -27.86 -8.81 21.04
C HIS A 372 -28.65 -9.43 19.89
N GLN A 373 -29.35 -10.57 20.10
CA GLN A 373 -30.20 -11.25 19.12
C GLN A 373 -31.33 -10.37 18.53
N ALA A 374 -32.00 -9.55 19.34
CA ALA A 374 -33.08 -8.66 18.86
C ALA A 374 -32.57 -7.53 17.95
N ALA A 375 -31.30 -7.13 18.08
CA ALA A 375 -30.68 -6.18 17.17
C ALA A 375 -30.47 -6.78 15.76
N TRP A 376 -30.43 -8.11 15.62
CA TRP A 376 -30.30 -8.81 14.33
C TRP A 376 -31.60 -8.88 13.52
N THR A 377 -32.77 -8.73 14.15
CA THR A 377 -34.06 -8.97 13.48
C THR A 377 -35.01 -7.78 13.63
N THR A 378 -34.96 -6.82 12.70
CA THR A 378 -35.98 -5.75 12.56
C THR A 378 -36.36 -5.51 11.08
N PRO A 379 -37.55 -4.96 10.79
CA PRO A 379 -38.44 -5.41 9.71
C PRO A 379 -38.20 -4.85 8.29
N GLU A 380 -37.07 -4.20 8.02
CA GLU A 380 -36.84 -3.61 6.67
C GLU A 380 -36.39 -4.63 5.62
N GLY A 381 -35.96 -5.84 6.03
CA GLY A 381 -35.67 -6.97 5.13
C GLY A 381 -36.80 -7.99 4.99
N ALA A 382 -38.03 -7.65 5.39
CA ALA A 382 -39.18 -8.56 5.32
C ALA A 382 -39.75 -8.64 3.88
N GLY A 383 -38.92 -9.04 2.94
CA GLY A 383 -39.28 -9.29 1.55
C GLY A 383 -38.50 -10.47 1.01
N ARG A 384 -39.00 -11.69 1.25
CA ARG A 384 -38.47 -13.00 0.81
C ARG A 384 -37.33 -13.60 1.67
N SER A 385 -37.68 -14.12 2.84
CA SER A 385 -36.97 -15.30 3.35
C SER A 385 -37.38 -16.52 2.51
N SER A 386 -36.68 -16.75 1.40
CA SER A 386 -36.77 -18.01 0.67
C SER A 386 -36.17 -19.11 1.55
N PHE A 387 -37.04 -19.94 2.10
CA PHE A 387 -36.75 -21.27 2.62
C PHE A 387 -36.06 -22.09 1.51
N ARG A 388 -34.72 -22.23 1.52
CA ARG A 388 -34.04 -23.25 0.71
C ARG A 388 -32.89 -23.89 1.45
N VAL A 389 -33.13 -25.17 1.73
CA VAL A 389 -32.20 -26.27 1.93
C VAL A 389 -31.05 -26.16 0.91
N VAL A 390 -29.81 -26.17 1.39
CA VAL A 390 -28.62 -26.49 0.60
C VAL A 390 -28.12 -27.82 1.14
N GLU A 391 -28.21 -28.86 0.31
CA GLU A 391 -27.47 -30.10 0.52
C GLU A 391 -25.97 -29.78 0.47
N ASP A 392 -25.25 -30.17 1.51
CA ASP A 392 -23.80 -30.02 1.60
C ASP A 392 -23.15 -31.30 1.05
N VAL A 393 -22.36 -31.14 -0.01
CA VAL A 393 -21.43 -32.15 -0.51
C VAL A 393 -20.07 -31.86 0.11
N ASP A 394 -19.90 -32.19 1.39
CA ASP A 394 -18.69 -32.88 1.82
C ASP A 394 -18.82 -33.42 3.26
N GLY A 395 -18.63 -34.73 3.39
CA GLY A 395 -18.87 -35.45 4.63
C GLY A 395 -17.80 -35.21 5.69
N ARG A 396 -18.10 -34.39 6.70
CA ARG A 396 -17.52 -34.53 8.06
C ARG A 396 -18.57 -34.29 9.15
N ARG A 397 -18.86 -35.37 9.89
CA ARG A 397 -19.75 -35.41 11.05
C ARG A 397 -19.17 -34.56 12.19
N THR A 398 -19.76 -33.39 12.44
CA THR A 398 -19.70 -32.73 13.74
C THR A 398 -21.12 -32.37 14.16
N TRP A 399 -21.50 -32.82 15.36
CA TRP A 399 -22.79 -32.48 15.95
C TRP A 399 -22.77 -31.00 16.33
N ARG A 400 -23.63 -30.19 15.69
CA ARG A 400 -24.01 -28.86 16.18
C ARG A 400 -25.34 -28.98 16.94
N SER A 401 -25.60 -28.07 17.88
CA SER A 401 -26.71 -28.04 18.85
C SER A 401 -28.15 -27.98 18.26
N ARG A 402 -28.42 -28.61 17.12
CA ARG A 402 -29.71 -28.54 16.39
C ARG A 402 -30.48 -29.85 16.27
N ASP A 403 -30.03 -30.95 16.88
CA ASP A 403 -30.72 -32.25 16.76
C ASP A 403 -31.75 -32.57 17.85
N VAL A 404 -32.39 -31.56 18.44
CA VAL A 404 -33.59 -31.77 19.27
C VAL A 404 -34.79 -31.05 18.64
N PRO A 405 -35.75 -31.78 18.03
CA PRO A 405 -36.93 -31.17 17.44
C PRO A 405 -37.93 -30.84 18.54
N LEU A 406 -38.02 -29.57 18.93
CA LEU A 406 -39.15 -29.07 19.72
C LEU A 406 -39.83 -27.90 19.00
N LEU A 407 -40.78 -28.32 18.15
CA LEU A 407 -42.00 -27.63 17.67
C LEU A 407 -41.88 -26.47 16.65
N PRO A 408 -42.72 -26.46 15.58
CA PRO A 408 -42.67 -25.46 14.53
C PRO A 408 -43.76 -24.38 14.74
N PHE A 409 -43.44 -23.17 15.19
CA PHE A 409 -44.37 -22.04 15.04
C PHE A 409 -43.68 -20.68 14.93
N ALA A 410 -44.00 -19.95 13.85
CA ALA A 410 -43.56 -18.60 13.50
C ALA A 410 -44.12 -17.48 14.41
N GLY A 411 -44.34 -17.75 15.71
CA GLY A 411 -44.96 -16.82 16.66
C GLY A 411 -43.99 -16.07 17.60
N TRP A 412 -42.68 -16.31 17.52
CA TRP A 412 -41.75 -15.91 18.59
C TRP A 412 -41.16 -14.48 18.50
N ILE A 413 -41.34 -13.75 17.39
CA ILE A 413 -40.89 -12.35 17.26
C ILE A 413 -41.63 -11.44 18.24
N PHE A 414 -42.92 -11.73 18.50
CA PHE A 414 -43.71 -11.01 19.49
C PHE A 414 -43.41 -11.49 20.92
N VAL A 415 -43.14 -12.79 21.09
CA VAL A 415 -42.86 -13.38 22.42
C VAL A 415 -41.52 -12.91 22.98
N SER A 416 -40.45 -12.78 22.19
CA SER A 416 -39.13 -12.38 22.71
C SER A 416 -39.11 -10.96 23.28
N LYS A 417 -39.80 -10.00 22.64
CA LYS A 417 -39.87 -8.60 23.10
C LYS A 417 -40.74 -8.47 24.36
N HIS A 418 -41.82 -9.25 24.46
CA HIS A 418 -42.67 -9.28 25.66
C HIS A 418 -42.03 -10.07 26.81
N LEU A 419 -41.28 -11.14 26.51
CA LEU A 419 -40.55 -11.95 27.48
C LEU A 419 -39.32 -11.21 28.02
N SER A 420 -38.55 -10.54 27.16
CA SER A 420 -37.45 -9.67 27.57
C SER A 420 -37.94 -8.51 28.45
N ARG A 421 -39.07 -7.90 28.09
CA ARG A 421 -39.74 -6.90 28.95
C ARG A 421 -40.19 -7.51 30.27
N GLY A 422 -40.78 -8.70 30.26
CA GLY A 422 -41.19 -9.42 31.47
C GLY A 422 -40.03 -9.74 32.41
N LEU A 423 -38.91 -10.22 31.86
CA LEU A 423 -37.68 -10.47 32.59
C LEU A 423 -37.08 -9.17 33.15
N SER A 424 -37.11 -8.08 32.39
CA SER A 424 -36.64 -6.76 32.86
C SER A 424 -37.46 -6.26 34.07
N TRP A 425 -38.79 -6.41 34.03
CA TRP A 425 -39.67 -6.04 35.15
C TRP A 425 -39.46 -6.93 36.38
N LEU A 426 -39.20 -8.23 36.16
CA LEU A 426 -38.90 -9.18 37.22
C LEU A 426 -37.55 -8.88 37.88
N GLN A 427 -36.53 -8.51 37.10
CA GLN A 427 -35.24 -8.08 37.64
C GLN A 427 -35.36 -6.78 38.44
N LEU A 428 -36.16 -5.82 37.97
CA LEU A 428 -36.39 -4.56 38.66
C LEU A 428 -37.12 -4.75 39.99
N SER A 429 -38.15 -5.61 40.02
CA SER A 429 -38.86 -5.95 41.26
C SER A 429 -37.99 -6.73 42.23
N SER A 430 -37.14 -7.64 41.73
CA SER A 430 -36.15 -8.37 42.51
C SER A 430 -35.12 -7.45 43.16
N ALA A 431 -34.58 -6.47 42.42
CA ALA A 431 -33.65 -5.48 42.94
C ALA A 431 -34.30 -4.59 44.01
N LEU A 432 -35.55 -4.16 43.79
CA LEU A 432 -36.29 -3.35 44.77
C LEU A 432 -36.56 -4.12 46.06
N ALA A 433 -36.96 -5.39 45.96
CA ALA A 433 -37.14 -6.26 47.12
C ALA A 433 -35.82 -6.46 47.88
N CYS A 434 -34.70 -6.65 47.17
CA CYS A 434 -33.37 -6.78 47.77
C CYS A 434 -32.95 -5.54 48.56
N VAL A 435 -33.21 -4.34 48.02
CA VAL A 435 -32.97 -3.07 48.72
C VAL A 435 -33.80 -2.99 49.99
N VAL A 436 -35.10 -3.28 49.92
CA VAL A 436 -36.02 -3.20 51.07
C VAL A 436 -35.60 -4.18 52.17
N PHE A 437 -35.39 -5.46 51.85
CA PHE A 437 -35.03 -6.47 52.86
C PHE A 437 -33.65 -6.23 53.46
N SER A 438 -32.65 -5.86 52.66
CA SER A 438 -31.30 -5.59 53.16
C SER A 438 -31.26 -4.33 54.02
N LEU A 439 -32.01 -3.27 53.65
CA LEU A 439 -32.07 -2.03 54.42
C LEU A 439 -32.81 -2.20 55.76
N ILE A 440 -33.96 -2.87 55.77
CA ILE A 440 -34.70 -3.19 57.01
C ILE A 440 -33.79 -3.93 57.98
N ARG A 441 -33.05 -4.93 57.48
CA ARG A 441 -32.13 -5.72 58.31
C ARG A 441 -30.90 -4.94 58.76
N LEU A 442 -30.31 -4.09 57.92
CA LEU A 442 -29.20 -3.23 58.35
C LEU A 442 -29.61 -2.20 59.42
N ILE A 443 -30.89 -1.82 59.47
CA ILE A 443 -31.46 -0.89 60.47
C ILE A 443 -31.86 -1.60 61.77
N GLU A 444 -32.56 -2.75 61.69
CA GLU A 444 -33.08 -3.44 62.87
C GLU A 444 -31.97 -4.04 63.75
N GLN A 445 -30.87 -4.53 63.14
CA GLN A 445 -29.69 -5.11 63.82
C GLN A 445 -30.00 -6.09 64.97
N ASP A 446 -31.14 -6.77 64.90
CA ASP A 446 -31.68 -7.70 65.92
C ASP A 446 -31.05 -9.11 65.87
N TYR A 447 -29.92 -9.25 65.17
CA TYR A 447 -29.21 -10.51 64.93
C TYR A 447 -27.91 -10.58 65.71
N GLY A 448 -27.76 -11.64 66.51
CA GLY A 448 -26.58 -11.89 67.34
C GLY A 448 -26.74 -11.59 68.83
N GLU A 449 -27.98 -11.52 69.35
CA GLU A 449 -28.20 -11.42 70.80
C GLU A 449 -27.51 -12.57 71.57
N VAL A 450 -26.75 -12.17 72.59
CA VAL A 450 -25.67 -12.95 73.19
C VAL A 450 -26.21 -13.94 74.22
N VAL A 451 -26.12 -15.23 73.88
CA VAL A 451 -25.92 -16.30 74.88
C VAL A 451 -24.87 -17.28 74.33
N GLY A 452 -23.63 -17.17 74.81
CA GLY A 452 -22.54 -18.13 74.55
C GLY A 452 -21.30 -17.57 73.84
N ARG A 453 -20.12 -18.10 74.19
CA ARG A 453 -18.77 -17.63 73.78
C ARG A 453 -18.46 -17.77 72.28
N ASP A 454 -19.28 -18.52 71.52
CA ASP A 454 -19.04 -18.93 70.12
C ASP A 454 -19.67 -18.04 69.03
N ARG A 455 -20.37 -16.96 69.39
CA ARG A 455 -21.18 -16.17 68.42
C ARG A 455 -20.66 -14.76 68.10
N ARG A 456 -19.42 -14.42 68.47
CA ARG A 456 -18.86 -13.05 68.35
C ARG A 456 -18.73 -12.51 66.92
N ASN A 457 -18.65 -13.40 65.92
CA ASN A 457 -18.41 -12.99 64.53
C ASN A 457 -19.67 -13.05 63.64
N LEU A 458 -20.83 -13.45 64.18
CA LEU A 458 -22.07 -13.62 63.40
C LEU A 458 -22.67 -12.29 62.94
N SER A 459 -22.80 -11.32 63.86
CA SER A 459 -23.35 -9.99 63.55
C SER A 459 -22.49 -9.22 62.53
N PRO A 460 -21.15 -9.16 62.66
CA PRO A 460 -20.28 -8.60 61.63
C PRO A 460 -20.41 -9.30 60.26
N ALA A 461 -20.56 -10.63 60.24
CA ALA A 461 -20.70 -11.39 59.00
C ALA A 461 -22.03 -11.09 58.28
N LEU A 462 -23.14 -10.99 59.01
CA LEU A 462 -24.45 -10.64 58.45
C LEU A 462 -24.51 -9.17 57.99
N ASN A 463 -23.89 -8.24 58.74
CA ASN A 463 -23.76 -6.84 58.32
C ASN A 463 -23.03 -6.73 56.98
N LEU A 464 -21.94 -7.48 56.80
CA LEU A 464 -21.22 -7.51 55.53
C LEU A 464 -22.07 -8.13 54.41
N PHE A 465 -22.80 -9.22 54.68
CA PHE A 465 -23.69 -9.84 53.70
C PHE A 465 -24.79 -8.88 53.19
N TYR A 466 -25.58 -8.29 54.12
CA TYR A 466 -26.65 -7.36 53.75
C TYR A 466 -26.09 -6.07 53.14
N GLY A 467 -24.92 -5.62 53.57
CA GLY A 467 -24.21 -4.49 52.97
C GLY A 467 -23.82 -4.74 51.51
N LEU A 468 -23.29 -5.94 51.19
CA LEU A 468 -22.95 -6.33 49.82
C LEU A 468 -24.19 -6.48 48.93
N ALA A 469 -25.25 -7.12 49.44
CA ALA A 469 -26.51 -7.30 48.71
C ALA A 469 -27.22 -5.96 48.42
N LEU A 470 -27.20 -5.03 49.38
CA LEU A 470 -27.73 -3.67 49.22
C LEU A 470 -26.91 -2.88 48.18
N ALA A 471 -25.58 -2.93 48.26
CA ALA A 471 -24.69 -2.22 47.35
C ALA A 471 -24.86 -2.69 45.90
N GLU A 472 -24.93 -4.00 45.66
CA GLU A 472 -25.22 -4.56 44.34
C GLU A 472 -26.56 -4.07 43.79
N ALA A 473 -27.64 -4.20 44.57
CA ALA A 473 -28.99 -3.86 44.11
C ALA A 473 -29.12 -2.37 43.77
N LEU A 474 -28.45 -1.50 44.53
CA LEU A 474 -28.39 -0.06 44.25
C LEU A 474 -27.61 0.27 42.97
N ILE A 475 -26.46 -0.39 42.74
CA ILE A 475 -25.65 -0.18 41.52
C ILE A 475 -26.42 -0.64 40.28
N PHE A 476 -27.15 -1.75 40.35
CA PHE A 476 -28.00 -2.23 39.26
C PHE A 476 -29.15 -1.28 38.94
N LEU A 477 -29.84 -0.75 39.96
CA LEU A 477 -30.88 0.25 39.75
C LEU A 477 -30.31 1.55 39.13
N LEU A 478 -29.11 1.95 39.57
CA LEU A 478 -28.40 3.09 39.01
C LEU A 478 -28.04 2.88 37.53
N GLU A 479 -27.56 1.70 37.15
CA GLU A 479 -27.27 1.31 35.77
C GLU A 479 -28.51 1.42 34.88
N LYS A 480 -29.63 0.80 35.27
CA LYS A 480 -30.88 0.84 34.49
C LYS A 480 -31.47 2.26 34.40
N ALA A 481 -31.38 3.05 35.47
CA ALA A 481 -31.77 4.46 35.47
C ALA A 481 -30.88 5.30 34.54
N TYR A 482 -29.57 5.07 34.57
CA TYR A 482 -28.60 5.75 33.71
C TYR A 482 -28.83 5.44 32.21
N TRP A 483 -29.12 4.17 31.89
CA TRP A 483 -29.52 3.74 30.55
C TRP A 483 -30.79 4.45 30.06
N SER A 484 -31.87 4.39 30.86
CA SER A 484 -33.16 4.99 30.51
C SER A 484 -33.04 6.51 30.30
N TRP A 485 -32.28 7.19 31.16
CA TRP A 485 -32.03 8.62 31.00
C TRP A 485 -31.31 8.96 29.69
N ARG A 486 -30.18 8.30 29.40
CA ARG A 486 -29.34 8.63 28.24
C ARG A 486 -29.96 8.25 26.90
N ILE A 487 -30.69 7.14 26.82
CA ILE A 487 -31.31 6.68 25.56
C ILE A 487 -32.71 7.24 25.37
N SER A 488 -33.58 7.17 26.39
CA SER A 488 -34.98 7.59 26.24
C SER A 488 -35.15 9.11 26.33
N PHE A 489 -34.43 9.78 27.24
CA PHE A 489 -34.59 11.22 27.46
C PHE A 489 -33.57 12.07 26.68
N CYS A 490 -32.28 11.70 26.70
CA CYS A 490 -31.25 12.44 25.96
C CYS A 490 -31.18 12.08 24.47
N LYS A 491 -31.91 11.06 24.00
CA LYS A 491 -31.95 10.60 22.60
C LYS A 491 -30.55 10.48 21.96
N LEU A 492 -29.58 9.99 22.73
CA LEU A 492 -28.17 10.02 22.34
C LEU A 492 -27.89 9.29 21.02
N LEU A 493 -28.57 8.16 20.80
CA LEU A 493 -28.47 7.35 19.59
C LEU A 493 -28.94 8.13 18.34
N GLU A 494 -30.07 8.83 18.44
CA GLU A 494 -30.64 9.67 17.38
C GLU A 494 -29.73 10.88 17.09
N LYS A 495 -29.16 11.48 18.13
CA LYS A 495 -28.21 12.61 17.98
C LYS A 495 -26.95 12.20 17.22
N VAL A 496 -26.33 11.08 17.59
CA VAL A 496 -25.11 10.60 16.93
C VAL A 496 -25.40 10.07 15.52
N SER A 497 -26.55 9.43 15.32
CA SER A 497 -27.05 9.05 13.98
C SER A 497 -27.14 10.25 13.05
N ARG A 498 -27.70 11.39 13.51
CA ARG A 498 -27.74 12.63 12.72
C ARG A 498 -26.37 13.29 12.55
N GLU A 499 -25.51 13.29 13.58
CA GLU A 499 -24.15 13.87 13.51
C GLU A 499 -23.25 13.11 12.52
N CYS A 500 -23.45 11.79 12.36
CA CYS A 500 -22.70 10.94 11.42
C CYS A 500 -23.42 10.74 10.07
N ASP A 501 -24.67 11.18 9.94
CA ASP A 501 -25.57 10.86 8.83
C ASP A 501 -25.63 9.34 8.53
N LEU A 502 -25.69 8.55 9.61
CA LEU A 502 -25.78 7.09 9.60
C LEU A 502 -27.13 6.66 10.12
N GLY A 503 -27.73 5.61 9.54
CA GLY A 503 -29.02 5.09 10.00
C GLY A 503 -29.00 4.65 11.48
N GLU A 504 -30.13 4.79 12.16
CA GLU A 504 -30.28 4.43 13.58
C GLU A 504 -29.87 2.96 13.84
N VAL A 505 -30.13 2.07 12.87
CA VAL A 505 -29.76 0.66 12.92
C VAL A 505 -28.24 0.46 13.06
N SER A 506 -27.43 1.14 12.26
CA SER A 506 -25.96 1.01 12.27
C SER A 506 -25.38 1.54 13.59
N ILE A 507 -25.89 2.68 14.09
CA ILE A 507 -25.43 3.27 15.36
C ILE A 507 -25.86 2.42 16.55
N ARG A 508 -27.08 1.87 16.53
CA ARG A 508 -27.57 0.96 17.55
C ARG A 508 -26.71 -0.30 17.62
N ARG A 509 -26.37 -0.86 16.45
CA ARG A 509 -25.49 -2.03 16.36
C ARG A 509 -24.09 -1.73 16.89
N PHE A 510 -23.50 -0.60 16.50
CA PHE A 510 -22.21 -0.14 17.03
C PHE A 510 -22.21 -0.04 18.55
N PHE A 511 -23.27 0.53 19.14
CA PHE A 511 -23.39 0.66 20.59
C PHE A 511 -23.39 -0.69 21.30
N TYR A 512 -24.25 -1.63 20.86
CA TYR A 512 -24.36 -2.94 21.51
C TYR A 512 -23.09 -3.77 21.35
N ASP A 513 -22.43 -3.71 20.19
CA ASP A 513 -21.15 -4.41 19.99
C ASP A 513 -20.05 -3.84 20.91
N THR A 514 -19.97 -2.51 20.99
CA THR A 514 -19.04 -1.82 21.91
C THR A 514 -19.33 -2.17 23.36
N TYR A 515 -20.60 -2.24 23.74
CA TYR A 515 -21.04 -2.62 25.09
C TYR A 515 -20.73 -4.09 25.40
N SER A 516 -21.01 -5.03 24.48
CA SER A 516 -20.70 -6.45 24.65
C SER A 516 -19.22 -6.67 24.89
N LYS A 517 -18.35 -5.99 24.12
CA LYS A 517 -16.89 -6.06 24.31
C LYS A 517 -16.44 -5.54 25.68
N CYS A 518 -17.12 -4.53 26.25
CA CYS A 518 -16.83 -4.08 27.62
C CYS A 518 -17.17 -5.14 28.68
N ILE A 519 -18.15 -6.01 28.39
CA ILE A 519 -18.65 -7.02 29.34
C ILE A 519 -17.91 -8.35 29.18
N GLU A 520 -17.68 -8.82 27.96
CA GLU A 520 -17.01 -10.10 27.70
C GLU A 520 -15.51 -10.04 28.00
N GLY A 521 -14.87 -8.92 27.65
CA GLY A 521 -13.44 -8.68 27.85
C GLY A 521 -13.13 -7.77 29.04
N SER A 522 -12.08 -6.96 28.87
CA SER A 522 -11.78 -5.84 29.76
C SER A 522 -12.76 -4.69 29.48
N VAL A 523 -13.14 -3.94 30.51
CA VAL A 523 -13.99 -2.75 30.34
C VAL A 523 -13.34 -1.74 29.38
N PHE A 524 -12.00 -1.76 29.26
CA PHE A 524 -11.25 -0.91 28.34
C PHE A 524 -11.26 -1.38 26.87
N ASP A 525 -11.73 -2.60 26.57
CA ASP A 525 -11.73 -3.11 25.20
C ASP A 525 -12.75 -2.39 24.32
N GLY A 526 -13.91 -2.01 24.87
CA GLY A 526 -14.87 -1.16 24.17
C GLY A 526 -14.35 0.26 23.91
N LEU A 527 -13.47 0.81 24.76
CA LEU A 527 -12.87 2.15 24.55
C LEU A 527 -11.98 2.21 23.29
N LYS A 528 -11.40 1.09 22.88
CA LYS A 528 -10.59 1.00 21.65
C LYS A 528 -11.46 0.96 20.38
N MET A 529 -12.76 0.72 20.52
CA MET A 529 -13.70 0.60 19.41
C MET A 529 -14.17 1.97 18.92
N ASN A 530 -13.98 2.22 17.63
CA ASN A 530 -14.52 3.38 16.91
C ASN A 530 -15.29 2.91 15.67
N LEU A 531 -16.05 3.80 15.02
CA LEU A 531 -16.89 3.42 13.88
C LEU A 531 -16.10 2.80 12.71
N VAL A 532 -14.85 3.22 12.50
CA VAL A 532 -13.98 2.66 11.44
C VAL A 532 -13.55 1.24 11.80
N THR A 533 -13.11 1.00 13.05
CA THR A 533 -12.73 -0.34 13.54
C THR A 533 -13.94 -1.29 13.47
N PHE A 534 -15.10 -0.83 13.95
CA PHE A 534 -16.36 -1.57 13.88
C PHE A 534 -16.72 -1.96 12.44
N ALA A 535 -16.69 -0.99 11.52
CA ALA A 535 -17.04 -1.24 10.14
C ALA A 535 -16.04 -2.17 9.43
N LYS A 536 -14.75 -2.11 9.79
CA LYS A 536 -13.73 -3.06 9.31
C LYS A 536 -14.01 -4.49 9.77
N GLU A 537 -14.41 -4.69 11.02
CA GLU A 537 -14.75 -6.03 11.54
C GLU A 537 -15.98 -6.59 10.83
N LEU A 538 -17.02 -5.78 10.64
CA LEU A 538 -18.23 -6.18 9.89
C LEU A 538 -17.95 -6.51 8.42
N LEU A 539 -17.05 -5.76 7.77
CA LEU A 539 -16.69 -5.99 6.37
C LEU A 539 -16.05 -7.38 6.15
N VAL A 540 -15.30 -7.85 7.15
CA VAL A 540 -14.55 -9.11 7.14
C VAL A 540 -15.40 -10.33 7.52
N SER A 541 -16.60 -10.11 8.05
CA SER A 541 -17.54 -11.18 8.39
C SER A 541 -17.99 -11.98 7.18
N GLU A 542 -18.53 -13.18 7.41
CA GLU A 542 -19.16 -14.03 6.38
C GLU A 542 -20.62 -13.64 6.09
N LEU A 543 -21.23 -12.85 6.97
CA LEU A 543 -22.65 -12.46 6.88
C LEU A 543 -22.86 -11.23 6.00
N ARG A 544 -23.79 -11.31 5.04
CA ARG A 544 -24.07 -10.24 4.06
C ARG A 544 -24.60 -8.96 4.69
N ASP A 545 -25.54 -9.06 5.63
CA ASP A 545 -26.10 -7.89 6.32
C ASP A 545 -25.03 -7.10 7.08
N GLU A 546 -24.00 -7.80 7.59
CA GLU A 546 -22.88 -7.18 8.26
C GLU A 546 -21.98 -6.44 7.29
N GLN A 547 -21.63 -7.08 6.19
CA GLN A 547 -20.82 -6.48 5.13
C GLN A 547 -21.48 -5.23 4.57
N LEU A 548 -22.81 -5.25 4.39
CA LEU A 548 -23.60 -4.10 3.94
C LEU A 548 -23.52 -2.93 4.95
N ILE A 549 -23.69 -3.21 6.25
CA ILE A 549 -23.56 -2.18 7.29
C ILE A 549 -22.12 -1.64 7.32
N GLY A 550 -21.13 -2.53 7.27
CA GLY A 550 -19.71 -2.19 7.28
C GLY A 550 -19.34 -1.28 6.11
N VAL A 551 -19.68 -1.66 4.87
CA VAL A 551 -19.35 -0.88 3.68
C VAL A 551 -20.10 0.46 3.65
N ARG A 552 -21.37 0.52 4.10
CA ARG A 552 -22.11 1.79 4.22
C ARG A 552 -21.46 2.75 5.19
N VAL A 553 -21.05 2.25 6.37
CA VAL A 553 -20.37 3.08 7.39
C VAL A 553 -19.02 3.57 6.87
N LEU A 554 -18.20 2.69 6.28
CA LEU A 554 -16.92 3.09 5.70
C LEU A 554 -17.08 4.09 4.55
N HIS A 555 -18.02 3.86 3.64
CA HIS A 555 -18.29 4.76 2.53
C HIS A 555 -18.69 6.15 3.03
N LYS A 556 -19.64 6.23 3.98
CA LYS A 556 -20.10 7.51 4.52
C LYS A 556 -18.96 8.29 5.19
N LEU A 557 -18.15 7.61 6.01
CA LEU A 557 -17.00 8.21 6.68
C LEU A 557 -15.87 8.60 5.71
N ALA A 558 -15.70 7.86 4.60
CA ALA A 558 -14.75 8.19 3.54
C ALA A 558 -15.21 9.36 2.65
N THR A 559 -16.51 9.64 2.62
CA THR A 559 -17.11 10.70 1.79
C THR A 559 -17.25 12.03 2.53
N ILE A 560 -17.40 12.01 3.86
CA ILE A 560 -17.44 13.23 4.68
C ILE A 560 -16.03 13.81 4.84
N ASP A 561 -15.78 15.02 4.32
CA ASP A 561 -14.46 15.70 4.36
C ASP A 561 -13.82 15.77 5.75
N ARG A 562 -14.66 15.92 6.79
CA ARG A 562 -14.22 15.95 8.18
C ARG A 562 -13.51 14.66 8.63
N PHE A 563 -13.91 13.51 8.10
CA PHE A 563 -13.45 12.18 8.54
C PHE A 563 -12.70 11.39 7.46
N SER A 564 -12.79 11.82 6.19
CA SER A 564 -12.29 11.08 5.03
C SER A 564 -10.81 10.77 5.12
N LEU A 565 -9.98 11.74 5.52
CA LEU A 565 -8.53 11.58 5.56
C LEU A 565 -8.08 10.49 6.55
N ASP A 566 -8.62 10.51 7.77
CA ASP A 566 -8.31 9.54 8.83
C ASP A 566 -8.89 8.15 8.48
N THR A 567 -10.12 8.12 7.97
CA THR A 567 -10.80 6.90 7.54
C THR A 567 -10.01 6.19 6.42
N LEU A 568 -9.66 6.91 5.35
CA LEU A 568 -8.89 6.34 4.23
C LEU A 568 -7.47 5.94 4.65
N ARG A 569 -6.86 6.61 5.65
CA ARG A 569 -5.58 6.19 6.23
C ARG A 569 -5.71 4.86 6.97
N LYS A 570 -6.76 4.70 7.78
CA LYS A 570 -7.04 3.47 8.54
C LYS A 570 -7.42 2.29 7.64
N ILE A 571 -8.24 2.52 6.61
CA ILE A 571 -8.56 1.50 5.59
C ILE A 571 -7.30 1.15 4.81
N GLY A 572 -6.58 2.15 4.31
CA GLY A 572 -5.35 1.98 3.54
C GLY A 572 -4.25 1.23 4.28
N SER A 573 -4.22 1.28 5.62
CA SER A 573 -3.28 0.54 6.48
C SER A 573 -3.61 -0.95 6.67
N SER A 574 -4.81 -1.39 6.26
CA SER A 574 -5.36 -2.71 6.56
C SER A 574 -5.50 -3.54 5.30
N THR A 575 -4.48 -4.37 4.99
CA THR A 575 -4.46 -5.20 3.77
C THR A 575 -5.73 -6.06 3.63
N ARG A 576 -6.16 -6.73 4.71
CA ARG A 576 -7.38 -7.56 4.72
C ARG A 576 -8.65 -6.77 4.37
N THR A 577 -8.72 -5.49 4.74
CA THR A 577 -9.86 -4.62 4.41
C THR A 577 -9.85 -4.26 2.94
N ILE A 578 -8.67 -3.95 2.37
CA ILE A 578 -8.52 -3.65 0.95
C ILE A 578 -8.83 -4.90 0.11
N GLU A 579 -8.28 -6.05 0.48
CA GLU A 579 -8.55 -7.35 -0.16
C GLU A 579 -10.05 -7.62 -0.22
N ARG A 580 -10.75 -7.49 0.91
CA ARG A 580 -12.19 -7.71 0.98
C ARG A 580 -13.00 -6.70 0.15
N LEU A 581 -12.59 -5.42 0.12
CA LEU A 581 -13.21 -4.42 -0.75
C LEU A 581 -13.00 -4.75 -2.24
N VAL A 582 -11.84 -5.27 -2.62
CA VAL A 582 -11.53 -5.71 -3.98
C VAL A 582 -12.36 -6.95 -4.35
N GLU A 583 -12.50 -7.92 -3.45
CA GLU A 583 -13.37 -9.09 -3.63
C GLU A 583 -14.84 -8.68 -3.87
N MET A 584 -15.34 -7.68 -3.14
CA MET A 584 -16.69 -7.14 -3.29
C MET A 584 -16.95 -6.54 -4.69
N LEU A 585 -15.91 -6.11 -5.42
CA LEU A 585 -16.04 -5.61 -6.79
C LEU A 585 -16.45 -6.72 -7.77
N ASN A 586 -16.17 -7.98 -7.46
CA ASN A 586 -16.50 -9.13 -8.29
C ASN A 586 -17.93 -9.66 -8.08
N TRP A 587 -18.71 -9.09 -7.16
CA TRP A 587 -20.06 -9.59 -6.84
C TRP A 587 -21.05 -9.14 -7.93
N LYS A 588 -21.80 -10.09 -8.49
CA LYS A 588 -22.60 -9.89 -9.72
C LYS A 588 -24.11 -10.10 -9.55
N ASN A 589 -24.63 -10.33 -8.34
CA ASN A 589 -26.06 -10.63 -8.17
C ASN A 589 -26.91 -9.39 -7.90
N MET A 590 -28.20 -9.48 -8.26
CA MET A 590 -29.18 -8.40 -8.15
C MET A 590 -29.59 -8.11 -6.71
N GLY A 591 -29.80 -6.83 -6.37
CA GLY A 591 -30.33 -6.37 -5.08
C GLY A 591 -29.27 -5.70 -4.20
N GLU A 592 -29.20 -6.10 -2.92
CA GLU A 592 -28.28 -5.51 -1.93
C GLU A 592 -26.79 -5.67 -2.31
N GLU A 593 -26.44 -6.67 -3.12
CA GLU A 593 -25.07 -6.88 -3.60
C GLU A 593 -24.62 -5.81 -4.60
N GLU A 594 -25.52 -5.20 -5.36
CA GLU A 594 -25.19 -4.10 -6.27
C GLU A 594 -24.81 -2.84 -5.48
N GLU A 595 -25.51 -2.57 -4.38
CA GLU A 595 -25.18 -1.47 -3.47
C GLU A 595 -23.80 -1.70 -2.83
N ILE A 596 -23.53 -2.91 -2.31
CA ILE A 596 -22.23 -3.25 -1.72
C ILE A 596 -21.11 -3.04 -2.74
N ARG A 597 -21.30 -3.56 -3.95
CA ARG A 597 -20.35 -3.43 -5.05
C ARG A 597 -20.07 -1.97 -5.38
N MET A 598 -21.12 -1.14 -5.49
CA MET A 598 -21.00 0.29 -5.79
C MET A 598 -20.24 1.02 -4.69
N ARG A 599 -20.62 0.82 -3.42
CA ARG A 599 -19.96 1.46 -2.28
C ARG A 599 -18.51 1.02 -2.15
N ALA A 600 -18.21 -0.25 -2.41
CA ALA A 600 -16.84 -0.74 -2.44
C ALA A 600 -16.02 -0.06 -3.54
N ALA A 601 -16.56 0.07 -4.76
CA ALA A 601 -15.89 0.75 -5.87
C ALA A 601 -15.61 2.24 -5.56
N GLU A 602 -16.56 2.96 -4.96
CA GLU A 602 -16.39 4.34 -4.51
C GLU A 602 -15.27 4.48 -3.45
N ILE A 603 -15.24 3.59 -2.45
CA ILE A 603 -14.18 3.57 -1.43
C ILE A 603 -12.82 3.28 -2.07
N VAL A 604 -12.72 2.27 -2.95
CA VAL A 604 -11.47 1.92 -3.63
C VAL A 604 -10.98 3.06 -4.53
N SER A 605 -11.87 3.74 -5.24
CA SER A 605 -11.54 4.91 -6.05
C SER A 605 -10.97 6.06 -5.20
N LYS A 606 -11.58 6.35 -4.05
CA LYS A 606 -11.07 7.33 -3.07
C LYS A 606 -9.74 6.91 -2.44
N LEU A 607 -9.57 5.61 -2.14
CA LEU A 607 -8.30 5.10 -1.65
C LEU A 607 -7.20 5.30 -2.69
N ALA A 608 -7.49 5.04 -3.96
CA ALA A 608 -6.58 5.18 -5.09
C ALA A 608 -6.21 6.65 -5.39
N GLU A 609 -6.83 7.66 -4.77
CA GLU A 609 -6.36 9.05 -4.91
C GLU A 609 -4.97 9.26 -4.29
N LYS A 610 -4.59 8.43 -3.30
CA LYS A 610 -3.27 8.50 -2.66
C LYS A 610 -2.33 7.47 -3.26
N ARG A 611 -1.19 7.92 -3.81
CA ARG A 611 -0.16 7.06 -4.42
C ARG A 611 0.22 5.83 -3.59
N ARG A 612 0.42 5.98 -2.27
CA ARG A 612 0.76 4.86 -1.37
C ARG A 612 -0.32 3.78 -1.30
N ASN A 613 -1.59 4.17 -1.39
CA ASN A 613 -2.72 3.26 -1.34
C ASN A 613 -2.96 2.59 -2.70
N VAL A 614 -2.73 3.30 -3.82
CA VAL A 614 -2.79 2.71 -5.18
C VAL A 614 -1.92 1.46 -5.27
N LEU A 615 -0.65 1.57 -4.85
CA LEU A 615 0.29 0.44 -4.84
C LEU A 615 -0.18 -0.73 -3.99
N ARG A 616 -0.94 -0.46 -2.91
CA ARG A 616 -1.50 -1.51 -2.05
C ARG A 616 -2.70 -2.20 -2.69
N VAL A 617 -3.56 -1.44 -3.39
CA VAL A 617 -4.65 -2.01 -4.17
C VAL A 617 -4.09 -2.87 -5.29
N ALA A 618 -3.05 -2.40 -6.00
CA ALA A 618 -2.40 -3.13 -7.08
C ALA A 618 -1.62 -4.38 -6.64
N ALA A 619 -1.26 -4.45 -5.37
CA ALA A 619 -0.59 -5.59 -4.76
C ALA A 619 -1.56 -6.72 -4.36
N ILE A 620 -2.87 -6.45 -4.32
CA ILE A 620 -3.87 -7.48 -4.04
C ILE A 620 -3.98 -8.41 -5.26
N PRO A 621 -3.78 -9.74 -5.09
CA PRO A 621 -3.99 -10.69 -6.18
C PRO A 621 -5.43 -10.63 -6.71
N GLY A 622 -5.59 -10.60 -8.03
CA GLY A 622 -6.92 -10.51 -8.65
C GLY A 622 -7.53 -9.11 -8.70
N ALA A 623 -6.82 -8.07 -8.26
CA ALA A 623 -7.38 -6.71 -8.21
C ALA A 623 -7.68 -6.14 -9.60
N VAL A 624 -6.80 -6.35 -10.57
CA VAL A 624 -7.00 -5.83 -11.93
C VAL A 624 -8.12 -6.60 -12.64
N GLU A 625 -8.24 -7.90 -12.39
CA GLU A 625 -9.37 -8.73 -12.83
C GLU A 625 -10.69 -8.26 -12.21
N ALA A 626 -10.67 -7.89 -10.92
CA ALA A 626 -11.83 -7.34 -10.22
C ALA A 626 -12.27 -6.00 -10.82
N LEU A 627 -11.32 -5.13 -11.19
CA LEU A 627 -11.60 -3.89 -11.91
C LEU A 627 -12.12 -4.13 -13.33
N SER A 628 -11.57 -5.12 -14.04
CA SER A 628 -12.09 -5.57 -15.34
C SER A 628 -13.55 -6.03 -15.25
N SER A 629 -13.97 -6.57 -14.09
CA SER A 629 -15.35 -6.98 -13.87
C SER A 629 -16.33 -5.82 -13.75
N LEU A 630 -15.85 -4.62 -13.34
CA LEU A 630 -16.64 -3.40 -13.27
C LEU A 630 -16.93 -2.82 -14.65
N LEU A 631 -16.06 -3.11 -15.63
CA LEU A 631 -16.19 -2.61 -16.99
C LEU A 631 -17.19 -3.45 -17.79
N VAL A 632 -18.29 -2.81 -18.19
CA VAL A 632 -19.36 -3.39 -19.01
C VAL A 632 -19.52 -2.56 -20.27
N VAL A 633 -19.32 -3.19 -21.44
CA VAL A 633 -19.53 -2.58 -22.75
C VAL A 633 -21.03 -2.34 -22.98
N ASP A 634 -21.38 -1.21 -23.59
CA ASP A 634 -22.77 -0.73 -23.84
C ASP A 634 -23.59 -0.28 -22.61
N ASP A 635 -23.00 -0.30 -21.42
CA ASP A 635 -23.61 0.25 -20.20
C ASP A 635 -23.01 1.62 -19.85
N THR A 636 -23.86 2.55 -19.41
CA THR A 636 -23.44 3.90 -18.98
C THR A 636 -23.36 4.01 -17.46
N SER A 637 -23.18 2.87 -16.79
CA SER A 637 -23.15 2.79 -15.34
C SER A 637 -21.97 3.54 -14.74
N ASP A 638 -22.19 4.07 -13.53
CA ASP A 638 -21.16 4.69 -12.72
C ASP A 638 -20.00 3.73 -12.42
N PHE A 639 -20.23 2.41 -12.53
CA PHE A 639 -19.19 1.38 -12.44
C PHE A 639 -18.09 1.54 -13.48
N ASN A 640 -18.43 1.89 -14.74
CA ASN A 640 -17.44 2.11 -15.79
C ASN A 640 -16.52 3.29 -15.44
N LEU A 641 -17.10 4.40 -14.98
CA LEU A 641 -16.33 5.58 -14.58
C LEU A 641 -15.42 5.30 -13.38
N LEU A 642 -15.93 4.58 -12.37
CA LEU A 642 -15.14 4.19 -11.20
C LEU A 642 -14.00 3.24 -11.58
N GLY A 643 -14.28 2.21 -12.38
CA GLY A 643 -13.30 1.24 -12.86
C GLY A 643 -12.19 1.90 -13.67
N LEU A 644 -12.56 2.73 -14.66
CA LEU A 644 -11.60 3.47 -15.48
C LEU A 644 -10.78 4.47 -14.65
N SER A 645 -11.39 5.18 -13.69
CA SER A 645 -10.65 6.09 -12.81
C SER A 645 -9.60 5.36 -11.97
N ILE A 646 -9.93 4.17 -11.44
CA ILE A 646 -8.96 3.36 -10.67
C ILE A 646 -7.86 2.85 -11.58
N LEU A 647 -8.19 2.33 -12.77
CA LEU A 647 -7.21 1.87 -13.76
C LEU A 647 -6.28 2.98 -14.22
N GLU A 648 -6.79 4.20 -14.40
CA GLU A 648 -6.00 5.37 -14.78
C GLU A 648 -4.99 5.75 -13.69
N LYS A 649 -5.41 5.64 -12.41
CA LYS A 649 -4.53 5.86 -11.25
C LYS A 649 -3.45 4.78 -11.17
N LEU A 650 -3.80 3.52 -11.38
CA LEU A 650 -2.87 2.37 -11.41
C LEU A 650 -1.86 2.48 -12.56
N ALA A 651 -2.30 2.84 -13.75
CA ALA A 651 -1.46 3.03 -14.94
C ALA A 651 -0.45 4.19 -14.82
N SER A 652 -0.32 4.81 -13.64
CA SER A 652 0.76 5.76 -13.34
C SER A 652 2.05 5.06 -12.89
N ASP A 653 2.00 3.76 -12.59
CA ASP A 653 3.17 2.94 -12.25
C ASP A 653 3.49 1.94 -13.39
N HIS A 654 4.78 1.81 -13.72
CA HIS A 654 5.23 0.98 -14.84
C HIS A 654 4.90 -0.51 -14.66
N GLU A 655 5.00 -1.05 -13.44
CA GLU A 655 4.69 -2.46 -13.18
C GLU A 655 3.18 -2.72 -13.27
N ASP A 656 2.37 -1.76 -12.84
CA ASP A 656 0.92 -1.87 -12.89
C ASP A 656 0.39 -1.74 -14.33
N CYS A 657 1.04 -0.94 -15.20
CA CYS A 657 0.76 -0.93 -16.64
C CYS A 657 0.93 -2.33 -17.27
N TRP A 658 1.98 -3.06 -16.88
CA TRP A 658 2.20 -4.43 -17.36
C TRP A 658 1.07 -5.36 -16.91
N LYS A 659 0.66 -5.29 -15.63
CA LYS A 659 -0.46 -6.09 -15.11
C LYS A 659 -1.75 -5.79 -15.89
N ILE A 660 -2.08 -4.51 -16.10
CA ILE A 660 -3.27 -4.09 -16.86
C ILE A 660 -3.24 -4.63 -18.29
N GLY A 661 -2.10 -4.51 -18.97
CA GLY A 661 -1.96 -5.01 -20.34
C GLY A 661 -2.08 -6.53 -20.46
N ASN A 662 -1.57 -7.26 -19.46
CA ASN A 662 -1.56 -8.72 -19.46
C ASN A 662 -2.83 -9.34 -18.84
N THR A 663 -3.75 -8.55 -18.27
CA THR A 663 -5.03 -9.06 -17.77
C THR A 663 -5.95 -9.43 -18.94
N ARG A 664 -6.39 -10.69 -18.93
CA ARG A 664 -7.26 -11.25 -19.95
C ARG A 664 -8.52 -10.39 -20.18
N ASP A 665 -8.80 -10.12 -21.45
CA ASP A 665 -9.97 -9.37 -21.95
C ASP A 665 -10.09 -7.93 -21.42
N LEU A 666 -9.09 -7.38 -20.73
CA LEU A 666 -9.15 -6.01 -20.20
C LEU A 666 -8.81 -4.96 -21.28
N LEU A 667 -7.73 -5.13 -22.03
CA LEU A 667 -7.37 -4.21 -23.12
C LEU A 667 -8.49 -4.09 -24.18
N PRO A 668 -9.06 -5.20 -24.71
CA PRO A 668 -10.19 -5.11 -25.64
C PRO A 668 -11.38 -4.35 -25.06
N LYS A 669 -11.77 -4.60 -23.80
CA LYS A 669 -12.88 -3.86 -23.15
C LYS A 669 -12.60 -2.36 -23.04
N ILE A 670 -11.38 -1.97 -22.66
CA ILE A 670 -11.00 -0.54 -22.57
C ILE A 670 -11.13 0.09 -23.96
N ILE A 671 -10.68 -0.60 -25.01
CA ILE A 671 -10.76 -0.12 -26.39
C ILE A 671 -12.20 -0.07 -26.88
N ASP A 672 -13.05 -1.04 -26.56
CA ASP A 672 -14.48 -1.00 -26.92
C ASP A 672 -15.17 0.23 -26.28
N LEU A 673 -14.78 0.59 -25.05
CA LEU A 673 -15.26 1.81 -24.36
C LEU A 673 -14.68 3.12 -24.93
N THR A 674 -13.75 3.07 -25.90
CA THR A 674 -13.32 4.27 -26.67
C THR A 674 -14.21 4.54 -27.88
N SER A 675 -15.14 3.63 -28.20
CA SER A 675 -16.09 3.80 -29.30
C SER A 675 -16.95 5.04 -29.08
N ALA A 676 -16.95 5.94 -30.06
CA ALA A 676 -17.68 7.20 -30.02
C ALA A 676 -18.40 7.41 -31.34
N SER A 677 -19.67 6.99 -31.40
CA SER A 677 -20.48 7.12 -32.60
C SER A 677 -20.65 8.58 -33.04
N GLU A 678 -20.82 8.81 -34.34
CA GLU A 678 -21.11 10.15 -34.90
C GLU A 678 -22.28 10.84 -34.19
N THR A 679 -23.32 10.07 -33.84
CA THR A 679 -24.50 10.54 -33.11
C THR A 679 -24.18 11.04 -31.70
N LEU A 680 -23.18 10.45 -31.03
CA LEU A 680 -22.74 10.85 -29.70
C LEU A 680 -21.97 12.17 -29.77
N LEU A 681 -21.02 12.27 -30.70
CA LEU A 681 -20.09 13.40 -30.79
C LEU A 681 -20.71 14.67 -31.38
N ARG A 682 -21.80 14.56 -32.16
CA ARG A 682 -22.50 15.70 -32.77
C ARG A 682 -23.70 16.21 -31.97
N ASN A 683 -24.08 15.54 -30.90
CA ASN A 683 -25.27 15.90 -30.14
C ASN A 683 -24.90 16.75 -28.93
N ASP A 684 -25.25 18.04 -28.96
CA ASP A 684 -25.06 18.97 -27.83
C ASP A 684 -25.80 18.53 -26.54
N HIS A 685 -26.76 17.61 -26.64
CA HIS A 685 -27.54 17.04 -25.53
C HIS A 685 -27.18 15.58 -25.22
N ALA A 686 -26.05 15.08 -25.73
CA ALA A 686 -25.55 13.74 -25.40
C ALA A 686 -25.44 13.55 -23.89
N ALA A 687 -25.64 12.31 -23.42
CA ALA A 687 -25.47 11.99 -22.00
C ALA A 687 -24.01 12.23 -21.61
N ASP A 688 -23.79 13.26 -20.79
CA ASP A 688 -22.49 13.70 -20.27
C ASP A 688 -21.69 12.54 -19.63
N SER A 689 -22.38 11.49 -19.15
CA SER A 689 -21.76 10.24 -18.68
C SER A 689 -21.06 9.42 -19.77
N GLN A 690 -21.62 9.31 -20.98
CA GLN A 690 -21.01 8.56 -22.09
C GLN A 690 -19.72 9.21 -22.58
N ILE A 691 -19.74 10.53 -22.75
CA ILE A 691 -18.56 11.31 -23.15
C ILE A 691 -17.47 11.17 -22.08
N ARG A 692 -17.82 11.21 -20.79
CA ARG A 692 -16.86 10.95 -19.70
C ARG A 692 -16.28 9.54 -19.74
N THR A 693 -17.07 8.53 -20.07
CA THR A 693 -16.58 7.15 -20.21
C THR A 693 -15.57 7.04 -21.33
N VAL A 694 -15.87 7.59 -22.51
CA VAL A 694 -14.93 7.65 -23.66
C VAL A 694 -13.67 8.42 -23.28
N MET A 695 -13.81 9.56 -22.62
CA MET A 695 -12.66 10.35 -22.17
C MET A 695 -11.77 9.54 -21.21
N SER A 696 -12.37 8.89 -20.22
CA SER A 696 -11.65 8.13 -19.20
C SER A 696 -10.98 6.89 -19.80
N SER A 697 -11.62 6.21 -20.76
CA SER A 697 -11.03 5.05 -21.46
C SER A 697 -9.84 5.46 -22.32
N LEU A 698 -9.94 6.59 -23.04
CA LEU A 698 -8.81 7.17 -23.78
C LEU A 698 -7.67 7.60 -22.86
N GLN A 699 -7.95 8.14 -21.67
CA GLN A 699 -6.90 8.50 -20.70
C GLN A 699 -6.14 7.28 -20.19
N VAL A 700 -6.85 6.19 -19.86
CA VAL A 700 -6.22 4.90 -19.52
C VAL A 700 -5.36 4.41 -20.68
N LEU A 701 -5.93 4.36 -21.89
CA LEU A 701 -5.23 3.89 -23.08
C LEU A 701 -3.97 4.72 -23.37
N LYS A 702 -4.07 6.05 -23.30
CA LYS A 702 -2.94 6.98 -23.43
C LYS A 702 -1.82 6.63 -22.46
N LYS A 703 -2.12 6.42 -21.17
CA LYS A 703 -1.10 6.06 -20.18
C LYS A 703 -0.41 4.75 -20.51
N LEU A 704 -1.19 3.73 -20.91
CA LEU A 704 -0.64 2.42 -21.28
C LEU A 704 0.32 2.53 -22.47
N VAL A 705 -0.10 3.15 -23.58
CA VAL A 705 0.74 3.25 -24.80
C VAL A 705 1.92 4.22 -24.65
N SER A 706 1.82 5.20 -23.73
CA SER A 706 2.89 6.14 -23.40
C SER A 706 3.91 5.57 -22.43
N THR A 707 3.70 4.37 -21.90
CA THR A 707 4.67 3.69 -21.02
C THR A 707 6.02 3.59 -21.72
N THR A 708 7.09 3.90 -21.00
CA THR A 708 8.46 3.85 -21.53
C THR A 708 9.12 2.49 -21.31
N GLY A 709 10.21 2.24 -22.03
CA GLY A 709 11.00 1.02 -21.88
C GLY A 709 10.36 -0.21 -22.54
N TYR A 710 10.80 -1.40 -22.12
CA TYR A 710 10.40 -2.68 -22.72
C TYR A 710 8.91 -2.99 -22.53
N ILE A 711 8.35 -2.72 -21.34
CA ILE A 711 6.91 -2.88 -21.06
C ILE A 711 6.08 -2.03 -22.04
N GLY A 712 6.50 -0.78 -22.24
CA GLY A 712 5.84 0.13 -23.18
C GLY A 712 5.87 -0.35 -24.62
N GLN A 713 6.98 -0.97 -25.05
CA GLN A 713 7.09 -1.56 -26.37
C GLN A 713 6.05 -2.67 -26.58
N ILE A 714 5.94 -3.59 -25.61
CA ILE A 714 4.93 -4.67 -25.68
C ILE A 714 3.51 -4.10 -25.68
N LEU A 715 3.20 -3.15 -24.79
CA LEU A 715 1.86 -2.56 -24.72
C LEU A 715 1.44 -1.87 -26.02
N ARG A 716 2.37 -1.18 -26.71
CA ARG A 716 2.08 -0.57 -28.02
C ARG A 716 1.77 -1.63 -29.08
N GLN A 717 2.50 -2.75 -29.08
CA GLN A 717 2.27 -3.86 -29.99
C GLN A 717 0.90 -4.49 -29.74
N GLU A 718 0.62 -4.91 -28.51
CA GLU A 718 -0.66 -5.52 -28.10
C GLU A 718 -1.86 -4.62 -28.41
N VAL A 719 -1.77 -3.32 -28.07
CA VAL A 719 -2.85 -2.35 -28.37
C VAL A 719 -3.06 -2.16 -29.87
N SER A 720 -1.99 -2.18 -30.67
CA SER A 720 -2.07 -2.04 -32.12
C SER A 720 -2.68 -3.26 -32.82
N GLU A 721 -2.52 -4.45 -32.24
CA GLU A 721 -3.10 -5.69 -32.76
C GLU A 721 -4.63 -5.77 -32.58
N ILE A 722 -5.19 -4.99 -31.66
CA ILE A 722 -6.63 -4.92 -31.44
C ILE A 722 -7.30 -4.12 -32.57
N VAL A 723 -8.14 -4.82 -33.35
CA VAL A 723 -8.72 -4.35 -34.62
C VAL A 723 -9.43 -2.99 -34.53
N PHE A 724 -10.14 -2.74 -33.43
CA PHE A 724 -10.97 -1.54 -33.28
C PHE A 724 -10.21 -0.30 -32.79
N THR A 725 -8.95 -0.43 -32.35
CA THR A 725 -8.18 0.67 -31.75
C THR A 725 -8.09 1.88 -32.68
N VAL A 726 -7.60 1.68 -33.90
CA VAL A 726 -7.37 2.77 -34.84
C VAL A 726 -8.69 3.30 -35.42
N SER A 727 -9.70 2.44 -35.61
CA SER A 727 -11.00 2.87 -36.13
C SER A 727 -11.76 3.76 -35.14
N ASN A 728 -11.74 3.42 -33.85
CA ASN A 728 -12.42 4.20 -32.81
C ASN A 728 -11.78 5.59 -32.70
N ILE A 729 -10.44 5.66 -32.69
CA ILE A 729 -9.73 6.94 -32.68
C ILE A 729 -10.03 7.74 -33.95
N ARG A 730 -10.08 7.10 -35.12
CA ARG A 730 -10.45 7.78 -36.38
C ARG A 730 -11.82 8.44 -36.30
N GLU A 731 -12.82 7.77 -35.72
CA GLU A 731 -14.16 8.33 -35.55
C GLU A 731 -14.15 9.58 -34.65
N ILE A 732 -13.37 9.53 -33.56
CA ILE A 732 -13.15 10.69 -32.68
C ILE A 732 -12.50 11.85 -33.45
N LEU A 733 -11.47 11.58 -34.27
CA LEU A 733 -10.83 12.63 -35.07
C LEU A 733 -11.78 13.21 -36.12
N GLN A 734 -12.63 12.38 -36.72
CA GLN A 734 -13.53 12.77 -37.80
C GLN A 734 -14.76 13.56 -37.32
N HIS A 735 -15.28 13.26 -36.13
CA HIS A 735 -16.54 13.82 -35.64
C HIS A 735 -16.41 14.64 -34.34
N GLY A 736 -15.23 14.66 -33.72
CA GLY A 736 -14.98 15.28 -32.43
C GLY A 736 -14.60 16.76 -32.46
N GLU A 737 -14.98 17.54 -33.49
CA GLU A 737 -14.66 18.97 -33.61
C GLU A 737 -15.12 19.78 -32.37
N SER A 738 -16.30 19.43 -31.82
CA SER A 738 -16.82 20.04 -30.58
C SER A 738 -16.15 19.53 -29.29
N HIS A 739 -15.28 18.53 -29.39
CA HIS A 739 -14.64 17.83 -28.26
C HIS A 739 -13.12 17.72 -28.45
N MET A 740 -12.45 18.88 -28.51
CA MET A 740 -11.00 18.97 -28.71
C MET A 740 -10.16 18.11 -27.75
N VAL A 741 -10.61 17.93 -26.51
CA VAL A 741 -9.91 17.07 -25.53
C VAL A 741 -9.87 15.61 -26.01
N LEU A 742 -10.97 15.10 -26.58
CA LEU A 742 -11.02 13.74 -27.13
C LEU A 742 -10.14 13.63 -28.37
N GLN A 743 -10.19 14.62 -29.27
CA GLN A 743 -9.31 14.65 -30.45
C GLN A 743 -7.84 14.64 -30.02
N LYS A 744 -7.46 15.49 -29.06
CA LYS A 744 -6.09 15.55 -28.54
C LYS A 744 -5.65 14.20 -27.96
N LEU A 745 -6.47 13.57 -27.12
CA LEU A 745 -6.18 12.25 -26.57
C LEU A 745 -5.99 11.20 -27.68
N GLY A 746 -6.87 11.21 -28.69
CA GLY A 746 -6.78 10.33 -29.84
C GLY A 746 -5.47 10.49 -30.61
N ILE A 747 -5.06 11.74 -30.89
CA ILE A 747 -3.79 12.04 -31.58
C ILE A 747 -2.59 11.59 -30.74
N GLU A 748 -2.59 11.84 -29.42
CA GLU A 748 -1.51 11.41 -28.53
C GLU A 748 -1.37 9.88 -28.45
N ILE A 749 -2.49 9.16 -28.54
CA ILE A 749 -2.48 7.68 -28.63
C ILE A 749 -1.89 7.24 -29.97
N LEU A 750 -2.33 7.80 -31.10
CA LEU A 750 -1.76 7.47 -32.42
C LEU A 750 -0.26 7.80 -32.49
N LYS A 751 0.13 8.96 -31.93
CA LYS A 751 1.54 9.37 -31.81
C LYS A 751 2.34 8.32 -31.04
N SER A 752 1.82 7.88 -29.90
CA SER A 752 2.50 6.89 -29.07
C SER A 752 2.59 5.54 -29.77
N LEU A 753 1.51 5.06 -30.39
CA LEU A 753 1.49 3.82 -31.15
C LEU A 753 2.46 3.87 -32.35
N ALA A 754 2.54 4.98 -33.07
CA ALA A 754 3.42 5.15 -34.23
C ALA A 754 4.93 5.05 -33.91
N MET A 755 5.31 5.04 -32.63
CA MET A 755 6.68 4.70 -32.22
C MET A 755 7.05 3.25 -32.54
N ASP A 756 6.08 2.33 -32.58
CA ASP A 756 6.26 0.95 -33.05
C ASP A 756 6.11 0.86 -34.59
N GLU A 757 7.00 0.11 -35.25
CA GLU A 757 7.06 0.01 -36.71
C GLU A 757 5.80 -0.64 -37.30
N SER A 758 5.30 -1.73 -36.68
CA SER A 758 4.12 -2.45 -37.15
C SER A 758 2.87 -1.58 -37.03
N ALA A 759 2.70 -0.95 -35.86
CA ALA A 759 1.61 -0.04 -35.58
C ALA A 759 1.61 1.17 -36.54
N ARG A 760 2.79 1.72 -36.87
CA ARG A 760 2.95 2.82 -37.84
C ARG A 760 2.36 2.49 -39.21
N GLU A 761 2.64 1.30 -39.71
CA GLU A 761 2.12 0.83 -41.00
C GLU A 761 0.60 0.57 -40.93
N GLN A 762 0.12 -0.04 -39.85
CA GLN A 762 -1.31 -0.28 -39.64
C GLN A 762 -2.12 1.02 -39.58
N ILE A 763 -1.66 2.00 -38.78
CA ILE A 763 -2.32 3.31 -38.66
C ILE A 763 -2.41 3.99 -40.03
N GLY A 764 -1.30 4.05 -40.76
CA GLY A 764 -1.29 4.68 -42.07
C GLY A 764 -2.05 3.91 -43.16
N SER A 765 -2.19 2.59 -43.02
CA SER A 765 -3.05 1.77 -43.89
C SER A 765 -4.53 1.95 -43.61
N THR A 766 -4.89 2.39 -42.40
CA THR A 766 -6.27 2.64 -42.01
C THR A 766 -6.79 3.89 -42.74
N GLY A 767 -7.78 3.68 -43.60
CA GLY A 767 -8.32 4.73 -44.46
C GLY A 767 -8.80 5.94 -43.68
N GLY A 768 -8.39 7.13 -44.10
CA GLY A 768 -8.84 8.42 -43.56
C GLY A 768 -7.94 9.03 -42.49
N VAL A 769 -7.17 8.24 -41.72
CA VAL A 769 -6.40 8.75 -40.56
C VAL A 769 -5.38 9.82 -40.96
N ILE A 770 -4.51 9.53 -41.93
CA ILE A 770 -3.51 10.51 -42.42
C ILE A 770 -4.19 11.78 -42.95
N LYS A 771 -5.33 11.65 -43.62
CA LYS A 771 -6.07 12.81 -44.17
C LYS A 771 -6.66 13.67 -43.06
N LEU A 772 -7.22 13.06 -42.02
CA LEU A 772 -7.77 13.76 -40.86
C LEU A 772 -6.66 14.48 -40.07
N LEU A 773 -5.54 13.82 -39.82
CA LEU A 773 -4.38 14.44 -39.17
C LEU A 773 -3.84 15.63 -39.97
N LEU A 774 -3.76 15.52 -41.30
CA LEU A 774 -3.37 16.65 -42.17
C LEU A 774 -4.40 17.79 -42.12
N SER A 775 -5.70 17.49 -42.04
CA SER A 775 -6.75 18.50 -41.86
C SER A 775 -6.52 19.29 -40.57
N ILE A 776 -6.42 18.58 -39.45
CA ILE A 776 -6.21 19.17 -38.13
C ILE A 776 -4.89 19.96 -38.08
N PHE A 777 -3.80 19.42 -38.63
CA PHE A 777 -2.49 20.09 -38.66
C PHE A 777 -2.54 21.46 -39.36
N PHE A 778 -3.29 21.55 -40.46
CA PHE A 778 -3.37 22.79 -41.26
C PHE A 778 -4.57 23.69 -40.94
N GLU A 779 -5.43 23.32 -40.00
CA GLU A 779 -6.52 24.19 -39.56
C GLU A 779 -5.96 25.46 -38.90
N PRO A 780 -6.60 26.63 -39.06
CA PRO A 780 -6.15 27.84 -38.41
C PRO A 780 -6.39 27.76 -36.90
N GLY A 781 -5.33 27.87 -36.09
CA GLY A 781 -5.43 27.93 -34.64
C GLY A 781 -5.44 29.37 -34.13
N PHE A 782 -6.50 29.76 -33.41
CA PHE A 782 -6.66 31.08 -32.80
C PHE A 782 -6.41 31.06 -31.29
N THR A 783 -6.47 29.89 -30.68
CA THR A 783 -6.23 29.66 -29.25
C THR A 783 -5.01 28.77 -29.00
N GLU A 784 -4.48 28.82 -27.78
CA GLU A 784 -3.38 27.94 -27.36
C GLU A 784 -3.76 26.45 -27.43
N ALA A 785 -5.01 26.12 -27.08
CA ALA A 785 -5.52 24.75 -27.15
C ALA A 785 -5.59 24.23 -28.60
N GLU A 786 -6.04 25.06 -29.55
CA GLU A 786 -6.06 24.70 -30.98
C GLU A 786 -4.63 24.55 -31.52
N ASN A 787 -3.72 25.47 -31.17
CA ASN A 787 -2.32 25.38 -31.58
C ASN A 787 -1.61 24.16 -31.01
N SER A 788 -1.90 23.78 -29.77
CA SER A 788 -1.43 22.52 -29.19
C SER A 788 -1.94 21.34 -30.02
N LEU A 789 -3.25 21.23 -30.25
CA LEU A 789 -3.85 20.14 -31.02
C LEU A 789 -3.21 20.00 -32.42
N ARG A 790 -2.96 21.12 -33.11
CA ARG A 790 -2.23 21.19 -34.39
C ARG A 790 -0.81 20.65 -34.25
N ASP A 791 -0.06 21.09 -33.25
CA ASP A 791 1.31 20.62 -32.99
C ASP A 791 1.34 19.11 -32.74
N GLU A 792 0.43 18.60 -31.91
CA GLU A 792 0.31 17.16 -31.65
C GLU A 792 -0.04 16.37 -32.92
N ALA A 793 -0.88 16.90 -33.81
CA ALA A 793 -1.19 16.28 -35.10
C ALA A 793 0.05 16.21 -36.01
N GLY A 794 0.85 17.27 -36.01
CA GLY A 794 2.11 17.35 -36.74
C GLY A 794 3.15 16.35 -36.24
N GLU A 795 3.30 16.21 -34.91
CA GLU A 795 4.18 15.20 -34.32
C GLU A 795 3.75 13.78 -34.70
N ALA A 796 2.45 13.47 -34.65
CA ALA A 796 1.93 12.18 -35.06
C ALA A 796 2.24 11.88 -36.54
N LEU A 797 2.06 12.86 -37.44
CA LEU A 797 2.40 12.72 -38.86
C LEU A 797 3.92 12.53 -39.09
N ALA A 798 4.75 13.25 -38.34
CA ALA A 798 6.21 13.08 -38.39
C ALA A 798 6.61 11.65 -37.98
N LEU A 799 6.03 11.10 -36.92
CA LEU A 799 6.29 9.72 -36.52
C LEU A 799 5.74 8.71 -37.53
N LEU A 800 4.56 8.96 -38.10
CA LEU A 800 3.95 8.08 -39.10
C LEU A 800 4.76 7.96 -40.39
N THR A 801 5.49 9.02 -40.76
CA THR A 801 6.32 9.06 -41.97
C THR A 801 7.73 8.52 -41.76
N LEU A 802 8.22 8.49 -40.52
CA LEU A 802 9.56 8.02 -40.22
C LEU A 802 9.71 6.56 -40.69
N GLU A 803 10.75 6.27 -41.48
CA GLU A 803 11.08 4.93 -41.99
C GLU A 803 9.95 4.17 -42.71
N SER A 804 8.83 4.84 -43.02
CA SER A 804 7.67 4.23 -43.67
C SER A 804 7.49 4.77 -45.08
N ARG A 805 7.99 4.01 -46.06
CA ARG A 805 7.80 4.33 -47.48
C ARG A 805 6.32 4.41 -47.86
N LYS A 806 5.51 3.47 -47.36
CA LYS A 806 4.08 3.39 -47.68
C LYS A 806 3.32 4.62 -47.16
N ASN A 807 3.63 5.09 -45.94
CA ASN A 807 3.00 6.28 -45.39
C ASN A 807 3.46 7.56 -46.08
N CYS A 808 4.76 7.66 -46.42
CA CYS A 808 5.27 8.76 -47.24
C CYS A 808 4.54 8.84 -48.58
N ASP A 809 4.38 7.72 -49.28
CA ASP A 809 3.67 7.67 -50.56
C ASP A 809 2.19 8.07 -50.44
N ARG A 810 1.53 7.75 -49.31
CA ARG A 810 0.15 8.18 -49.03
C ARG A 810 0.03 9.70 -48.89
N ILE A 811 0.93 10.34 -48.14
CA ILE A 811 0.96 11.81 -48.01
C ILE A 811 1.29 12.48 -49.35
N LEU A 812 2.26 11.94 -50.10
CA LEU A 812 2.62 12.47 -51.43
C LEU A 812 1.48 12.33 -52.45
N LYS A 813 0.60 11.34 -52.29
CA LYS A 813 -0.63 11.19 -53.09
C LYS A 813 -1.73 12.16 -52.68
N ALA A 814 -1.76 12.61 -51.43
CA ALA A 814 -2.73 13.61 -50.93
C ALA A 814 -2.52 15.01 -51.52
N LYS A 815 -1.38 15.27 -52.19
CA LYS A 815 -1.02 16.56 -52.84
C LYS A 815 -0.85 17.74 -51.87
N GLU A 816 -0.57 17.46 -50.60
CA GLU A 816 -0.42 18.47 -49.54
C GLU A 816 1.02 19.04 -49.43
N VAL A 817 1.95 18.64 -50.29
CA VAL A 817 3.37 19.05 -50.23
C VAL A 817 3.54 20.57 -50.28
N ASN A 818 2.74 21.26 -51.08
CA ASN A 818 2.80 22.73 -51.16
C ASN A 818 2.38 23.38 -49.84
N ARG A 819 1.33 22.87 -49.18
CA ARG A 819 0.88 23.36 -47.88
C ARG A 819 1.88 23.06 -46.77
N LEU A 820 2.59 21.93 -46.84
CA LEU A 820 3.73 21.66 -45.96
C LEU A 820 4.87 22.68 -46.16
N MET A 821 5.16 23.09 -47.39
CA MET A 821 6.17 24.13 -47.65
C MET A 821 5.72 25.50 -47.12
N GLU A 822 4.45 25.86 -47.29
CA GLU A 822 3.88 27.09 -46.72
C GLU A 822 3.96 27.09 -45.18
N ALA A 823 3.69 25.94 -44.55
CA ALA A 823 3.78 25.74 -43.11
C ALA A 823 5.19 25.92 -42.51
N LEU A 824 6.25 25.94 -43.33
CA LEU A 824 7.61 26.29 -42.88
C LEU A 824 7.75 27.75 -42.44
N THR A 825 6.76 28.59 -42.74
CA THR A 825 6.72 30.00 -42.31
C THR A 825 5.80 30.25 -41.10
N ASP A 826 5.00 29.27 -40.72
CA ASP A 826 4.13 29.32 -39.53
C ASP A 826 4.93 28.84 -38.30
N ALA A 827 5.12 29.73 -37.31
CA ALA A 827 5.93 29.44 -36.13
C ALA A 827 5.45 28.22 -35.31
N VAL A 828 4.17 27.87 -35.37
CA VAL A 828 3.60 26.69 -34.68
C VAL A 828 3.89 25.42 -35.49
N LEU A 829 3.73 25.47 -36.81
CA LEU A 829 3.81 24.28 -37.66
C LEU A 829 5.23 23.96 -38.13
N GLN A 830 6.13 24.94 -38.13
CA GLN A 830 7.41 24.88 -38.82
C GLN A 830 8.29 23.69 -38.42
N ILE A 831 8.35 23.33 -37.14
CA ILE A 831 9.16 22.19 -36.66
C ILE A 831 8.64 20.88 -37.25
N ASN A 832 7.33 20.63 -37.14
CA ASN A 832 6.71 19.40 -37.61
C ASN A 832 6.65 19.36 -39.14
N ALA A 833 6.40 20.48 -39.81
CA ALA A 833 6.49 20.60 -41.27
C ALA A 833 7.90 20.24 -41.76
N SER A 834 8.95 20.73 -41.09
CA SER A 834 10.34 20.40 -41.41
C SER A 834 10.61 18.90 -41.27
N ARG A 835 10.16 18.29 -40.16
CA ARG A 835 10.31 16.85 -39.90
C ARG A 835 9.55 15.98 -40.90
N ILE A 836 8.30 16.33 -41.23
CA ILE A 836 7.48 15.61 -42.21
C ILE A 836 8.16 15.69 -43.58
N LEU A 837 8.53 16.88 -44.05
CA LEU A 837 9.21 17.05 -45.34
C LEU A 837 10.53 16.28 -45.41
N ARG A 838 11.32 16.31 -44.32
CA ARG A 838 12.57 15.53 -44.21
C ARG A 838 12.28 14.04 -44.41
N ASN A 839 11.29 13.50 -43.72
CA ASN A 839 10.94 12.09 -43.83
C ASN A 839 10.42 11.73 -45.22
N LEU A 840 9.62 12.60 -45.85
CA LEU A 840 9.16 12.40 -47.23
C LEU A 840 10.33 12.34 -48.22
N CYS A 841 11.35 13.17 -48.05
CA CYS A 841 12.57 13.14 -48.85
C CYS A 841 13.42 11.88 -48.59
N ALA A 842 13.58 11.50 -47.32
CA ALA A 842 14.44 10.39 -46.92
C ALA A 842 13.86 9.01 -47.26
N TYR A 843 12.54 8.83 -47.12
CA TYR A 843 11.87 7.52 -47.21
C TYR A 843 10.86 7.41 -48.34
N GLY A 844 10.65 8.48 -49.12
CA GLY A 844 9.78 8.45 -50.30
C GLY A 844 10.28 7.48 -51.37
N GLY A 845 9.35 6.86 -52.11
CA GLY A 845 9.73 5.97 -53.22
C GLY A 845 10.42 6.70 -54.37
N ALA A 846 11.31 6.01 -55.11
CA ALA A 846 11.99 6.56 -56.29
C ALA A 846 11.01 7.13 -57.34
N GLU A 847 9.82 6.54 -57.45
CA GLU A 847 8.73 6.99 -58.33
C GLU A 847 8.22 8.41 -57.99
N CYS A 848 8.40 8.83 -56.73
CA CYS A 848 8.00 10.12 -56.22
C CYS A 848 9.09 11.20 -56.36
N SER A 849 10.28 10.85 -56.87
CA SER A 849 11.43 11.76 -56.99
C SER A 849 11.07 13.09 -57.68
N ARG A 850 10.28 13.06 -58.77
CA ARG A 850 9.82 14.28 -59.47
C ARG A 850 8.88 15.17 -58.63
N ARG A 851 8.14 14.60 -57.68
CA ARG A 851 7.29 15.37 -56.76
C ARG A 851 8.12 15.95 -55.61
N LEU A 852 9.06 15.15 -55.10
CA LEU A 852 9.98 15.54 -54.03
C LEU A 852 10.97 16.61 -54.49
N SER A 853 11.39 16.61 -55.75
CA SER A 853 12.24 17.67 -56.29
C SER A 853 11.60 19.06 -56.24
N ARG A 854 10.26 19.17 -56.13
CA ARG A 854 9.58 20.46 -55.91
C ARG A 854 9.87 21.05 -54.53
N ILE A 855 10.23 20.22 -53.55
CA ILE A 855 10.57 20.65 -52.18
C ILE A 855 11.83 21.53 -52.18
N THR A 856 12.69 21.41 -53.21
CA THR A 856 13.85 22.30 -53.40
C THR A 856 13.48 23.78 -53.41
N ALA A 857 12.26 24.14 -53.84
CA ALA A 857 11.77 25.51 -53.78
C ALA A 857 11.68 26.09 -52.36
N ALA A 858 11.59 25.23 -51.33
CA ALA A 858 11.61 25.64 -49.93
C ALA A 858 13.03 25.94 -49.40
N MET A 859 14.08 25.58 -50.14
CA MET A 859 15.48 25.71 -49.69
C MET A 859 15.83 27.11 -49.18
N PRO A 860 15.51 28.23 -49.88
CA PRO A 860 15.84 29.56 -49.37
C PRO A 860 15.18 29.88 -48.03
N THR A 861 13.94 29.43 -47.83
CA THR A 861 13.21 29.63 -46.57
C THR A 861 13.88 28.86 -45.44
N VAL A 862 14.21 27.58 -45.66
CA VAL A 862 14.86 26.73 -44.65
C VAL A 862 16.25 27.25 -44.29
N LEU A 863 17.03 27.73 -45.27
CA LEU A 863 18.35 28.32 -45.03
C LEU A 863 18.27 29.56 -44.14
N LYS A 864 17.32 30.48 -44.38
CA LYS A 864 17.09 31.63 -43.49
C LYS A 864 16.77 31.20 -42.06
N VAL A 865 15.93 30.18 -41.92
CA VAL A 865 15.54 29.63 -40.61
C VAL A 865 16.76 29.06 -39.88
N ILE A 866 17.66 28.34 -40.55
CA ILE A 866 18.88 27.79 -39.94
C ILE A 866 19.75 28.89 -39.31
N MET A 867 19.85 30.04 -39.96
CA MET A 867 20.69 31.14 -39.46
C MET A 867 20.18 31.68 -38.11
N GLU A 868 18.86 31.73 -37.91
CA GLU A 868 18.21 32.31 -36.73
C GLU A 868 17.78 31.29 -35.67
N ALA A 869 17.50 30.05 -36.08
CA ALA A 869 16.91 29.01 -35.23
C ALA A 869 17.86 28.50 -34.13
N LYS A 870 17.25 27.92 -33.10
CA LYS A 870 17.90 27.22 -31.99
C LYS A 870 17.19 25.90 -31.68
N GLU A 871 17.87 25.03 -30.94
CA GLU A 871 17.33 23.77 -30.42
C GLU A 871 16.59 22.93 -31.51
N ARG A 872 15.35 22.49 -31.22
CA ARG A 872 14.58 21.55 -32.05
C ARG A 872 14.31 22.06 -33.46
N LEU A 873 14.09 23.37 -33.61
CA LEU A 873 13.86 23.96 -34.92
C LEU A 873 15.15 23.92 -35.76
N LEU A 874 16.28 24.25 -35.15
CA LEU A 874 17.58 24.17 -35.80
C LEU A 874 17.90 22.74 -36.29
N GLU A 875 17.72 21.74 -35.41
CA GLU A 875 17.92 20.33 -35.78
C GLU A 875 17.01 19.91 -36.94
N ALA A 876 15.71 20.26 -36.85
CA ALA A 876 14.74 19.90 -37.88
C ALA A 876 15.04 20.57 -39.24
N SER A 877 15.43 21.85 -39.23
CA SER A 877 15.76 22.61 -40.45
C SER A 877 17.05 22.14 -41.11
N ILE A 878 18.14 21.92 -40.34
CA ILE A 878 19.39 21.36 -40.90
C ILE A 878 19.16 19.96 -41.46
N GLY A 879 18.41 19.12 -40.71
CA GLY A 879 18.04 17.79 -41.17
C GLY A 879 17.22 17.80 -42.46
N LEU A 880 16.31 18.76 -42.62
CA LEU A 880 15.57 18.95 -43.87
C LEU A 880 16.49 19.39 -45.01
N THR A 881 17.35 20.40 -44.80
CA THR A 881 18.31 20.86 -45.82
C THR A 881 19.17 19.73 -46.34
N THR A 882 19.69 18.89 -45.43
CA THR A 882 20.52 17.73 -45.75
C THR A 882 19.81 16.77 -46.72
N GLU A 883 18.52 16.55 -46.51
CA GLU A 883 17.71 15.67 -47.37
C GLU A 883 17.33 16.34 -48.70
N ILE A 884 17.04 17.65 -48.71
CA ILE A 884 16.76 18.40 -49.95
C ILE A 884 17.99 18.45 -50.86
N CYS A 885 19.18 18.62 -50.28
CA CYS A 885 20.46 18.65 -50.97
C CYS A 885 20.72 17.40 -51.85
N LYS A 886 20.07 16.26 -51.58
CA LYS A 886 20.17 15.06 -52.42
C LYS A 886 19.51 15.20 -53.79
N PHE A 887 18.71 16.24 -54.00
CA PHE A 887 18.02 16.54 -55.26
C PHE A 887 18.60 17.75 -55.99
N LEU A 888 19.71 18.31 -55.48
CA LEU A 888 20.32 19.55 -55.98
C LEU A 888 21.73 19.30 -56.49
N ASP A 889 22.07 20.03 -57.55
CA ASP A 889 23.47 20.20 -57.96
C ASP A 889 24.11 21.40 -57.22
N PRO A 890 25.45 21.45 -57.10
CA PRO A 890 26.15 22.50 -56.34
C PRO A 890 25.82 23.92 -56.81
N ASP A 891 25.65 24.12 -58.12
CA ASP A 891 25.31 25.42 -58.72
C ASP A 891 23.91 25.89 -58.30
N GLU A 892 22.93 24.97 -58.25
CA GLU A 892 21.56 25.27 -57.81
C GLU A 892 21.55 25.64 -56.31
N PHE A 893 22.34 24.93 -55.49
CA PHE A 893 22.49 25.25 -54.08
C PHE A 893 23.08 26.65 -53.86
N ALA A 894 24.11 27.02 -54.63
CA ALA A 894 24.69 28.36 -54.60
C ALA A 894 23.68 29.44 -55.02
N GLU A 895 22.80 29.16 -55.99
CA GLU A 895 21.71 30.06 -56.36
C GLU A 895 20.69 30.24 -55.22
N PHE A 896 20.37 29.16 -54.50
CA PHE A 896 19.46 29.23 -53.34
C PHE A 896 20.07 29.98 -52.15
N LEU A 897 21.37 29.84 -51.90
CA LEU A 897 22.10 30.67 -50.92
C LEU A 897 21.98 32.17 -51.26
N LYS A 898 22.21 32.52 -52.53
CA LYS A 898 22.02 33.91 -53.02
C LYS A 898 20.59 34.40 -52.86
N LYS A 899 19.58 33.57 -53.20
CA LYS A 899 18.15 33.89 -52.99
C LYS A 899 17.80 34.06 -51.50
N ALA A 900 18.49 33.34 -50.62
CA ALA A 900 18.36 33.48 -49.18
C ALA A 900 19.07 34.73 -48.63
N GLY A 901 20.00 35.32 -49.40
CA GLY A 901 20.84 36.42 -48.94
C GLY A 901 21.93 35.97 -47.97
N ILE A 902 22.41 34.73 -48.12
CA ILE A 902 23.39 34.08 -47.24
C ILE A 902 24.63 33.74 -48.07
N GLU A 903 25.81 34.09 -47.59
CA GLU A 903 27.05 33.61 -48.19
C GLU A 903 27.36 32.18 -47.71
N GLU A 904 28.01 31.36 -48.55
CA GLU A 904 28.35 29.99 -48.17
C GLU A 904 29.19 29.94 -46.87
N ALA A 905 30.10 30.89 -46.71
CA ALA A 905 30.92 31.05 -45.51
C ALA A 905 30.08 31.26 -44.24
N ASP A 906 28.98 32.03 -44.30
CA ASP A 906 28.10 32.28 -43.15
C ASP A 906 27.44 30.97 -42.68
N LEU A 907 27.00 30.13 -43.63
CA LEU A 907 26.41 28.83 -43.32
C LEU A 907 27.45 27.89 -42.69
N VAL A 908 28.67 27.83 -43.23
CA VAL A 908 29.78 27.04 -42.66
C VAL A 908 30.09 27.50 -41.23
N VAL A 909 30.21 28.82 -41.01
CA VAL A 909 30.43 29.39 -39.67
C VAL A 909 29.31 29.00 -38.71
N LYS A 910 28.04 29.07 -39.15
CA LYS A 910 26.90 28.65 -38.35
C LYS A 910 27.00 27.16 -37.97
N LEU A 911 27.27 26.27 -38.92
CA LEU A 911 27.40 24.83 -38.66
C LEU A 911 28.52 24.51 -37.64
N VAL A 912 29.69 25.14 -37.81
CA VAL A 912 30.81 25.01 -36.87
C VAL A 912 30.44 25.53 -35.48
N GLN A 913 29.75 26.67 -35.40
CA GLN A 913 29.28 27.24 -34.14
C GLN A 913 28.33 26.29 -33.40
N VAL A 914 27.44 25.60 -34.12
CA VAL A 914 26.52 24.62 -33.54
C VAL A 914 27.29 23.46 -32.91
N LEU A 915 28.31 22.90 -33.56
CA LEU A 915 29.14 21.86 -32.93
C LEU A 915 29.95 22.37 -31.73
N LYS A 916 30.36 23.64 -31.74
CA LYS A 916 31.04 24.28 -30.58
C LYS A 916 30.10 24.43 -29.39
N GLU A 917 28.83 24.72 -29.63
CA GLU A 917 27.77 24.85 -28.62
C GLU A 917 27.39 23.48 -28.05
N TYR A 918 27.09 22.51 -28.93
CA TYR A 918 26.70 21.15 -28.57
C TYR A 918 27.93 20.23 -28.48
N ARG A 919 28.78 20.42 -27.46
CA ARG A 919 29.96 19.55 -27.24
C ARG A 919 29.61 18.13 -26.83
N TYR A 920 28.49 17.96 -26.13
CA TYR A 920 27.97 16.68 -25.67
C TYR A 920 26.56 16.47 -26.23
N PRO A 921 26.11 15.21 -26.41
CA PRO A 921 24.78 14.93 -26.90
C PRO A 921 23.71 15.32 -25.88
N GLU A 922 22.71 16.08 -26.34
CA GLU A 922 21.62 16.56 -25.49
C GLU A 922 20.31 15.82 -25.77
N LEU A 923 19.59 15.45 -24.70
CA LEU A 923 18.29 14.76 -24.78
C LEU A 923 17.22 15.56 -25.53
N ARG A 924 17.31 16.89 -25.55
CA ARG A 924 16.32 17.75 -26.23
C ARG A 924 16.48 17.79 -27.73
N VAL A 925 17.72 17.60 -28.21
CA VAL A 925 18.11 17.68 -29.62
C VAL A 925 19.10 16.56 -29.98
N PRO A 926 18.68 15.29 -29.83
CA PRO A 926 19.59 14.13 -29.90
C PRO A 926 20.24 13.97 -31.27
N GLY A 927 19.67 14.55 -32.34
CA GLY A 927 20.21 14.46 -33.70
C GLY A 927 21.01 15.68 -34.16
N VAL A 928 21.18 16.74 -33.36
CA VAL A 928 21.73 18.02 -33.85
C VAL A 928 23.15 17.88 -34.41
N ARG A 929 24.05 17.19 -33.70
CA ARG A 929 25.44 16.98 -34.16
C ARG A 929 25.47 16.14 -35.44
N ARG A 930 24.64 15.11 -35.49
CA ARG A 930 24.48 14.25 -36.67
C ARG A 930 24.08 15.04 -37.91
N VAL A 931 23.00 15.82 -37.85
CA VAL A 931 22.50 16.56 -39.02
C VAL A 931 23.50 17.64 -39.47
N VAL A 932 24.24 18.25 -38.54
CA VAL A 932 25.30 19.19 -38.87
C VAL A 932 26.44 18.51 -39.63
N ILE A 933 26.88 17.34 -39.15
CA ILE A 933 27.96 16.57 -39.80
C ILE A 933 27.50 16.05 -41.17
N GLU A 934 26.26 15.57 -41.29
CA GLU A 934 25.71 15.13 -42.58
C GLU A 934 25.65 16.29 -43.59
N GLN A 935 25.23 17.48 -43.16
CA GLN A 935 25.24 18.68 -44.00
C GLN A 935 26.67 19.09 -44.40
N ALA A 936 27.63 19.08 -43.47
CA ALA A 936 29.03 19.41 -43.74
C ALA A 936 29.65 18.42 -44.75
N ILE A 937 29.39 17.12 -44.60
CA ILE A 937 29.82 16.09 -45.55
C ILE A 937 29.27 16.38 -46.95
N TRP A 938 28.01 16.76 -47.06
CA TRP A 938 27.44 17.10 -48.37
C TRP A 938 28.15 18.31 -48.98
N MET A 939 28.35 19.39 -48.21
CA MET A 939 29.05 20.59 -48.71
C MET A 939 30.47 20.28 -49.17
N MET A 940 31.27 19.56 -48.37
CA MET A 940 32.64 19.17 -48.71
C MET A 940 32.72 18.27 -49.96
N ARG A 941 31.71 17.44 -50.21
CA ARG A 941 31.63 16.63 -51.44
C ARG A 941 31.25 17.43 -52.66
N SER A 942 30.47 18.49 -52.47
CA SER A 942 29.89 19.30 -53.54
C SER A 942 30.83 20.40 -54.03
N ASN A 943 31.61 21.02 -53.13
CA ASN A 943 32.50 22.14 -53.45
C ASN A 943 33.81 22.06 -52.64
N ARG A 944 34.95 22.22 -53.34
CA ARG A 944 36.27 22.23 -52.70
C ARG A 944 36.49 23.47 -51.83
N ASP A 945 35.89 24.61 -52.18
CA ASP A 945 36.02 25.83 -51.37
C ASP A 945 35.42 25.63 -49.97
N SER A 946 34.37 24.80 -49.84
CA SER A 946 33.81 24.44 -48.54
C SER A 946 34.81 23.70 -47.64
N ILE A 947 35.67 22.84 -48.21
CA ILE A 947 36.71 22.11 -47.46
C ILE A 947 37.66 23.12 -46.81
N GLN A 948 38.16 24.08 -47.59
CA GLN A 948 39.07 25.12 -47.10
C GLN A 948 38.42 25.98 -46.00
N LEU A 949 37.13 26.29 -46.14
CA LEU A 949 36.39 27.05 -45.11
C LEU A 949 36.26 26.24 -43.80
N PHE A 950 35.96 24.95 -43.88
CA PHE A 950 35.89 24.09 -42.68
C PHE A 950 37.26 23.89 -42.02
N GLU A 951 38.35 23.76 -42.80
CA GLU A 951 39.73 23.69 -42.30
C GLU A 951 40.12 24.98 -41.54
N GLN A 952 39.87 26.15 -42.13
CA GLN A 952 40.16 27.45 -41.52
C GLN A 952 39.43 27.66 -40.18
N LEU A 953 38.28 27.00 -40.00
CA LEU A 953 37.46 27.08 -38.79
C LEU A 953 37.76 25.97 -37.76
N GLU A 954 38.82 25.20 -37.98
CA GLU A 954 39.27 24.08 -37.14
C GLU A 954 38.21 22.96 -36.96
N MET A 955 37.47 22.64 -38.02
CA MET A 955 36.42 21.61 -37.99
C MET A 955 36.96 20.22 -37.59
N GLU A 956 38.19 19.89 -37.97
CA GLU A 956 38.87 18.62 -37.62
C GLU A 956 38.89 18.38 -36.11
N ARG A 957 39.35 19.37 -35.32
CA ARG A 957 39.39 19.28 -33.85
C ARG A 957 38.01 19.09 -33.23
N LEU A 958 36.97 19.69 -33.83
CA LEU A 958 35.60 19.52 -33.36
C LEU A 958 35.08 18.12 -33.67
N LEU A 959 35.37 17.58 -34.84
CA LEU A 959 35.01 16.22 -35.24
C LEU A 959 35.69 15.17 -34.34
N GLU A 960 36.97 15.35 -34.02
CA GLU A 960 37.69 14.52 -33.04
C GLU A 960 37.02 14.59 -31.66
N ALA A 961 36.69 15.80 -31.19
CA ALA A 961 35.96 15.96 -29.92
C ALA A 961 34.58 15.31 -29.94
N VAL A 962 33.88 15.33 -31.09
CA VAL A 962 32.61 14.62 -31.27
C VAL A 962 32.82 13.10 -31.20
N ALA A 963 33.86 12.56 -31.85
CA ALA A 963 34.19 11.13 -31.80
C ALA A 963 34.37 10.63 -30.36
N GLU A 964 35.12 11.37 -29.55
CA GLU A 964 35.40 11.06 -28.14
C GLU A 964 34.17 11.21 -27.22
N THR A 965 33.14 11.93 -27.66
CA THR A 965 31.93 12.22 -26.87
C THR A 965 30.66 11.64 -27.47
N THR A 966 30.78 10.65 -28.37
CA THR A 966 29.63 9.97 -28.97
C THR A 966 28.80 9.21 -27.93
N SER A 967 27.48 9.17 -28.12
CA SER A 967 26.56 8.44 -27.25
C SER A 967 25.58 7.59 -28.06
N GLU A 968 25.12 6.47 -27.47
CA GLU A 968 24.03 5.65 -28.02
C GLU A 968 22.75 6.47 -28.25
N LEU A 969 22.54 7.57 -27.52
CA LEU A 969 21.43 8.50 -27.75
C LEU A 969 21.34 8.96 -29.21
N GLU A 970 22.49 9.18 -29.86
CA GLU A 970 22.59 9.71 -31.23
C GLU A 970 22.50 8.60 -32.29
N CYS A 971 22.38 7.34 -31.87
CA CYS A 971 22.17 6.20 -32.74
C CYS A 971 20.70 5.95 -33.08
N PHE A 972 19.75 6.59 -32.38
CA PHE A 972 18.33 6.33 -32.58
C PHE A 972 17.55 7.55 -33.07
N HIS A 973 16.61 7.33 -34.01
CA HIS A 973 15.62 8.32 -34.43
C HIS A 973 14.55 8.56 -33.35
N ILE A 974 14.12 7.48 -32.68
CA ILE A 974 13.12 7.50 -31.61
C ILE A 974 13.60 6.59 -30.48
N PHE A 975 13.45 7.06 -29.25
CA PHE A 975 13.63 6.27 -28.04
C PHE A 975 12.49 6.55 -27.05
N SER A 976 12.26 5.61 -26.14
CA SER A 976 11.23 5.69 -25.11
C SER A 976 11.81 5.23 -23.77
N GLY A 977 12.16 6.18 -22.90
CA GLY A 977 12.96 5.91 -21.70
C GLY A 977 14.35 5.41 -22.08
N GLY A 978 14.77 4.27 -21.52
CA GLY A 978 16.06 3.64 -21.84
C GLY A 978 16.08 2.73 -23.08
N VAL A 979 14.98 2.65 -23.85
CA VAL A 979 14.88 1.75 -25.01
C VAL A 979 14.87 2.55 -26.32
N GLY A 980 15.84 2.28 -27.19
CA GLY A 980 15.86 2.78 -28.57
C GLY A 980 14.93 1.96 -29.45
N LEU A 981 14.05 2.62 -30.22
CA LEU A 981 13.00 1.97 -31.01
C LEU A 981 13.30 1.94 -32.51
N SER A 982 14.02 2.94 -33.03
CA SER A 982 14.42 3.02 -34.45
C SER A 982 15.86 3.49 -34.52
N ARG A 983 16.74 2.67 -35.09
CA ARG A 983 18.19 2.93 -35.14
C ARG A 983 18.57 3.49 -36.51
N HIS A 984 19.38 4.55 -36.53
CA HIS A 984 19.99 5.06 -37.75
C HIS A 984 20.81 3.96 -38.44
N SER A 985 20.72 3.88 -39.77
CA SER A 985 21.49 2.93 -40.57
C SER A 985 23.00 3.19 -40.54
N LYS A 986 23.41 4.46 -40.35
CA LYS A 986 24.81 4.87 -40.19
C LYS A 986 25.08 5.34 -38.76
N THR A 987 26.17 4.85 -38.18
CA THR A 987 26.64 5.31 -36.87
C THR A 987 27.19 6.74 -36.96
N LEU A 988 27.16 7.48 -35.85
CA LEU A 988 27.75 8.81 -35.81
C LEU A 988 29.27 8.76 -36.04
N SER A 989 29.96 7.75 -35.48
CA SER A 989 31.39 7.50 -35.74
C SER A 989 31.69 7.40 -37.23
N SER A 990 30.90 6.62 -37.98
CA SER A 990 31.09 6.47 -39.43
C SER A 990 30.91 7.80 -40.19
N LEU A 991 30.00 8.66 -39.74
CA LEU A 991 29.85 10.00 -40.31
C LEU A 991 31.05 10.89 -39.97
N VAL A 992 31.52 10.87 -38.73
CA VAL A 992 32.71 11.62 -38.29
C VAL A 992 33.96 11.19 -39.08
N GLU A 993 34.20 9.89 -39.22
CA GLU A 993 35.30 9.34 -40.02
C GLU A 993 35.22 9.78 -41.48
N THR A 994 34.00 9.78 -42.05
CA THR A 994 33.78 10.26 -43.43
C THR A 994 34.12 11.74 -43.55
N ALA A 995 33.75 12.57 -42.57
CA ALA A 995 34.03 14.00 -42.57
C ALA A 995 35.53 14.27 -42.41
N LEU A 996 36.22 13.56 -41.50
CA LEU A 996 37.67 13.67 -41.31
C LEU A 996 38.44 13.26 -42.57
N HIS A 997 38.03 12.18 -43.24
CA HIS A 997 38.65 11.77 -44.51
C HIS A 997 38.49 12.82 -45.61
N LEU A 998 37.36 13.54 -45.64
CA LEU A 998 37.16 14.61 -46.63
C LEU A 998 38.04 15.84 -46.35
N LEU A 999 38.35 16.13 -45.08
CA LEU A 999 39.28 17.20 -44.68
C LEU A 999 40.75 16.80 -44.92
N ALA A 1000 41.09 15.52 -44.73
CA ALA A 1000 42.46 15.03 -44.89
C ALA A 1000 42.86 14.74 -46.35
N ALA A 1001 41.93 14.84 -47.31
CA ALA A 1001 42.19 14.58 -48.71
C ALA A 1001 43.01 15.73 -49.33
N GLU A 1002 44.32 15.74 -49.08
CA GLU A 1002 45.30 16.43 -49.92
C GLU A 1002 45.39 15.70 -51.28
N ASP A 1003 45.60 16.50 -52.34
CA ASP A 1003 45.52 16.17 -53.78
C ASP A 1003 45.89 14.75 -54.24
#